data_AF-A0A496P7V4-F1
#
_entry.id   AF-A0A496P7V4-F1
#
_cell.length_a   1.000
_cell.length_b   1.000
_cell.length_c   1.000
_cell.angle_alpha   90.00
_cell.angle_beta   90.00
_cell.angle_gamma   90.00
#
_symmetry.space_group_name_H-M   'P 1'
#
loop_
_entity.id
_entity.type
_entity.pdbx_description
1 polymer ?
#
loop_
_entity_poly.entity_id
_entity_poly.type
_entity_poly.pdbx_seq_one_letter_code
_entity_poly.pdbx_strand_id
1 'polypeptide(L)'
;MGEYKKYWIAVVAVLIIGFSILGYLGTDVYHQAPPVPTAYVSQDGQVLFTKDDILHGQSAWQSTGGQSVGTVLGHGAYQAPDWTADWLHKEVSVMLDIKSQEAFGVLYEQLGDVQKAAVKEAVKAEYFNSAVREDGTVVLSPERITAMNLTGQYFIELYGDNPKLSETRDHFAMKDNTLPELKDRIDMARFFFWTTWMASTQRPGTDATYTNNWPHEPLLDHNPTPESVAWSVVSVIILLCGIGIVVWMWAFGRKQDEHELTPPAEDPISKLHLTPSQRSLGKYLFTILALFLLQLGMGGIIAHYTVEGQAFYGIPLAQYFPYSIARTWHIQASLFWIAMAFLSAGLFLAPIINGGKDPKFQKLGVDILFWALVVLVVGSFTGTYLGVAHEIPASLNFYLGHQGYEFIELGRVWQWIEYIGILFWLVLMVRSIIGAFKNKGDKNLIAAFIFSVVMVGIFYGPGLFYGEHSHLAIMEYWRWWVIHLWVEGFFEVFSTTLMAFIFVTLGLVSYRAGTIAAISSGAIYLIGGIPGTFHHLYFTGVTSTIVATGASFSALEVVPLVLLGYEAFENYTRLHSAPWMHRLKWPVYCFIAVSFWNLVGAGIFGFLINMPVSLFYIQGLNTTAVHAHTALFGVYGFLSLGFVFLIARYIRPEVEFNDKLMKFGFWALNWGLALMVLISLLPIGLIQSWASVTQGLWLARSEDFMQQPLLQNLRWLRMVGDTIMILGALAFFWQIVKVTFTKKQ
;
A
#
# COMPACT_ATOMS: atom_id res chain seq x y z
N MET A 1 33.97 12.14 2.15
CA MET A 1 33.31 12.78 0.99
C MET A 1 34.17 12.69 -0.27
N GLY A 2 35.48 12.94 -0.23
CA GLY A 2 36.43 12.57 -1.30
C GLY A 2 35.98 12.96 -2.72
N GLU A 3 36.15 12.05 -3.69
CA GLU A 3 35.70 12.23 -5.07
C GLU A 3 34.16 12.24 -5.24
N TYR A 4 33.40 11.73 -4.25
CA TYR A 4 31.93 11.63 -4.31
C TYR A 4 31.21 12.86 -3.75
N LYS A 5 31.93 13.94 -3.42
CA LYS A 5 31.38 15.14 -2.78
C LYS A 5 30.13 15.68 -3.51
N LYS A 6 30.15 15.69 -4.85
CA LYS A 6 29.02 16.16 -5.66
C LYS A 6 27.75 15.31 -5.48
N TYR A 7 27.88 13.99 -5.39
CA TYR A 7 26.74 13.08 -5.23
C TYR A 7 26.13 13.20 -3.82
N TRP A 8 26.96 13.33 -2.80
CA TRP A 8 26.49 13.56 -1.44
C TRP A 8 25.77 14.91 -1.28
N ILE A 9 26.29 15.97 -1.90
CA ILE A 9 25.62 17.28 -1.92
C ILE A 9 24.25 17.16 -2.59
N ALA A 10 24.17 16.44 -3.72
CA ALA A 10 22.90 16.19 -4.40
C ALA A 10 21.90 15.46 -3.48
N VAL A 11 22.29 14.36 -2.85
CA VAL A 11 21.41 13.64 -1.90
C VAL A 11 20.94 14.54 -0.76
N VAL A 12 21.84 15.29 -0.13
CA VAL A 12 21.47 16.19 0.98
C VAL A 12 20.51 17.28 0.50
N ALA A 13 20.74 17.85 -0.70
CA ALA A 13 19.84 18.84 -1.28
C ALA A 13 18.45 18.25 -1.56
N VAL A 14 18.39 17.06 -2.15
CA VAL A 14 17.13 16.33 -2.41
C VAL A 14 16.36 16.08 -1.13
N LEU A 15 17.03 15.60 -0.09
CA LEU A 15 16.41 15.35 1.21
C LEU A 15 15.86 16.64 1.83
N ILE A 16 16.66 17.71 1.89
CA ILE A 16 16.25 18.98 2.48
C ILE A 16 15.05 19.56 1.72
N ILE A 17 15.12 19.62 0.39
CA ILE A 17 14.06 20.18 -0.45
C ILE A 17 12.81 19.32 -0.38
N GLY A 18 12.94 18.01 -0.58
CA GLY A 18 11.82 17.06 -0.57
C GLY A 18 11.07 17.07 0.77
N PHE A 19 11.78 16.98 1.89
CA PHE A 19 11.14 17.03 3.22
C PHE A 19 10.61 18.42 3.58
N SER A 20 11.20 19.50 3.06
CA SER A 20 10.66 20.84 3.23
C SER A 20 9.34 21.00 2.48
N ILE A 21 9.23 20.48 1.25
CA ILE A 21 7.97 20.45 0.49
C ILE A 21 6.92 19.62 1.22
N LEU A 22 7.27 18.37 1.58
CA LEU A 22 6.37 17.44 2.26
C LEU A 22 5.89 18.01 3.60
N GLY A 23 6.79 18.57 4.41
CA GLY A 23 6.46 19.18 5.70
C GLY A 23 5.66 20.47 5.58
N TYR A 24 6.00 21.36 4.64
CA TYR A 24 5.26 22.61 4.41
C TYR A 24 3.83 22.33 3.95
N LEU A 25 3.65 21.49 2.92
CA LEU A 25 2.33 21.12 2.43
C LEU A 25 1.58 20.22 3.43
N GLY A 26 2.28 19.50 4.30
CA GLY A 26 1.68 18.84 5.45
C GLY A 26 0.96 19.82 6.39
N THR A 27 1.46 21.05 6.56
CA THR A 27 0.74 22.07 7.35
C THR A 27 -0.57 22.50 6.65
N ASP A 28 -0.57 22.52 5.32
CA ASP A 28 -1.78 22.78 4.53
C ASP A 28 -2.83 21.67 4.72
N VAL A 29 -2.43 20.39 4.77
CA VAL A 29 -3.35 19.28 5.11
C VAL A 29 -4.03 19.52 6.46
N TYR A 30 -3.30 19.99 7.48
CA TYR A 30 -3.86 20.25 8.80
C TYR A 30 -4.79 21.46 8.83
N HIS A 31 -4.45 22.54 8.13
CA HIS A 31 -5.20 23.80 8.17
C HIS A 31 -6.36 23.86 7.19
N GLN A 32 -6.27 23.12 6.08
CA GLN A 32 -7.27 23.06 5.02
C GLN A 32 -8.05 21.75 5.01
N ALA A 33 -7.87 20.88 6.02
CA ALA A 33 -8.72 19.71 6.19
C ALA A 33 -10.20 20.13 6.21
N PRO A 34 -11.11 19.31 5.65
CA PRO A 34 -12.54 19.54 5.75
C PRO A 34 -12.94 19.62 7.24
N PRO A 35 -13.78 20.57 7.64
CA PRO A 35 -14.17 20.65 9.05
C PRO A 35 -15.07 19.46 9.42
N VAL A 36 -14.96 18.99 10.67
CA VAL A 36 -16.01 18.19 11.31
C VAL A 36 -16.92 19.17 12.05
N PRO A 37 -18.15 19.41 11.59
CA PRO A 37 -19.04 20.39 12.20
C PRO A 37 -19.30 20.08 13.68
N THR A 38 -19.53 21.11 14.49
CA THR A 38 -19.87 20.93 15.91
C THR A 38 -21.19 20.17 16.05
N ALA A 39 -22.15 20.49 15.19
CA ALA A 39 -23.41 19.78 15.02
C ALA A 39 -24.01 19.97 13.63
N TYR A 40 -24.79 18.99 13.19
CA TYR A 40 -25.77 19.16 12.13
C TYR A 40 -27.12 19.49 12.77
N VAL A 41 -27.77 20.54 12.28
CA VAL A 41 -29.04 21.02 12.81
C VAL A 41 -30.06 21.21 11.70
N SER A 42 -31.34 21.11 12.03
CA SER A 42 -32.43 21.46 11.12
C SER A 42 -32.61 22.97 10.99
N GLN A 43 -33.43 23.40 10.03
CA GLN A 43 -33.73 24.83 9.82
C GLN A 43 -34.38 25.52 11.03
N ASP A 44 -35.13 24.79 11.85
CA ASP A 44 -35.72 25.26 13.11
C ASP A 44 -34.78 25.17 14.32
N GLY A 45 -33.53 24.72 14.12
CA GLY A 45 -32.48 24.71 15.14
C GLY A 45 -32.44 23.45 16.00
N GLN A 46 -33.19 22.39 15.66
CA GLN A 46 -33.08 21.11 16.34
C GLN A 46 -31.74 20.43 15.99
N VAL A 47 -31.00 20.01 17.02
CA VAL A 47 -29.76 19.24 16.84
C VAL A 47 -30.10 17.82 16.39
N LEU A 48 -29.53 17.40 15.25
CA LEU A 48 -29.71 16.07 14.67
C LEU A 48 -28.65 15.09 15.19
N PHE A 49 -27.39 15.52 15.17
CA PHE A 49 -26.23 14.81 15.71
C PHE A 49 -25.02 15.74 15.82
N THR A 50 -24.04 15.34 16.63
CA THR A 50 -22.89 16.18 16.97
C THR A 50 -21.59 15.63 16.38
N LYS A 51 -20.52 16.43 16.50
CA LYS A 51 -19.14 15.99 16.24
C LYS A 51 -18.79 14.68 16.95
N ASP A 52 -19.21 14.52 18.21
CA ASP A 52 -18.86 13.35 19.00
C ASP A 52 -19.55 12.09 18.47
N ASP A 53 -20.79 12.21 17.98
CA ASP A 53 -21.47 11.10 17.30
C ASP A 53 -20.73 10.67 16.02
N ILE A 54 -20.18 11.62 15.25
CA ILE A 54 -19.41 11.34 14.02
C ILE A 54 -18.10 10.62 14.36
N LEU A 55 -17.36 11.10 15.36
CA LEU A 55 -16.10 10.50 15.78
C LEU A 55 -16.31 9.12 16.42
N HIS A 56 -17.40 8.94 17.17
CA HIS A 56 -17.81 7.62 17.66
C HIS A 56 -18.15 6.67 16.50
N GLY A 57 -18.85 7.17 15.48
CA GLY A 57 -19.14 6.44 14.25
C GLY A 57 -17.89 6.02 13.48
N GLN A 58 -16.86 6.87 13.45
CA GLN A 58 -15.56 6.55 12.89
C GLN A 58 -14.90 5.38 13.64
N SER A 59 -14.89 5.39 14.99
CA SER A 59 -14.39 4.26 15.80
C SER A 59 -15.20 2.98 15.61
N ALA A 60 -16.52 3.09 15.51
CA ALA A 60 -17.40 1.95 15.22
C ALA A 60 -17.13 1.35 13.83
N TRP A 61 -16.89 2.18 12.81
CA TRP A 61 -16.46 1.70 11.50
C TRP A 61 -15.10 0.99 11.57
N GLN A 62 -14.12 1.54 12.31
CA GLN A 62 -12.80 0.93 12.49
C GLN A 62 -12.88 -0.47 13.13
N SER A 63 -13.81 -0.69 14.08
CA SER A 63 -13.97 -1.97 14.78
C SER A 63 -14.51 -3.09 13.90
N THR A 64 -15.25 -2.76 12.84
CA THR A 64 -15.72 -3.76 11.85
C THR A 64 -14.61 -4.29 10.93
N GLY A 65 -13.42 -3.70 10.98
CA GLY A 65 -12.32 -3.91 10.04
C GLY A 65 -12.04 -2.69 9.16
N GLY A 66 -12.87 -1.64 9.22
CA GLY A 66 -12.69 -0.38 8.51
C GLY A 66 -12.45 -0.56 7.00
N GLN A 67 -11.28 -0.13 6.52
CA GLN A 67 -10.81 -0.24 5.14
C GLN A 67 -10.64 -1.69 4.65
N SER A 68 -10.75 -2.71 5.51
CA SER A 68 -10.72 -4.11 5.07
C SER A 68 -12.09 -4.70 4.71
N VAL A 69 -13.18 -3.96 4.92
CA VAL A 69 -14.54 -4.36 4.47
C VAL A 69 -14.85 -3.75 3.09
N GLY A 70 -14.76 -2.43 2.98
CA GLY A 70 -15.01 -1.64 1.76
C GLY A 70 -14.07 -0.44 1.69
N THR A 71 -14.44 0.59 0.94
CA THR A 71 -13.66 1.84 0.87
C THR A 71 -14.40 3.03 1.46
N VAL A 72 -13.63 3.97 2.01
CA VAL A 72 -14.08 5.33 2.35
C VAL A 72 -13.12 6.27 1.67
N LEU A 73 -13.64 7.28 0.95
CA LEU A 73 -12.82 8.16 0.10
C LEU A 73 -11.90 7.39 -0.87
N GLY A 74 -12.34 6.22 -1.34
CA GLY A 74 -11.63 5.41 -2.33
C GLY A 74 -10.49 4.55 -1.80
N HIS A 75 -10.14 4.64 -0.51
CA HIS A 75 -9.12 3.79 0.12
C HIS A 75 -9.74 2.61 0.89
N GLY A 76 -9.19 1.41 0.68
CA GLY A 76 -9.63 0.16 1.31
C GLY A 76 -9.88 -1.00 0.34
N ALA A 77 -10.80 -1.88 0.71
CA ALA A 77 -11.15 -3.10 -0.01
C ALA A 77 -12.12 -2.87 -1.18
N TYR A 78 -12.08 -3.77 -2.17
CA TYR A 78 -12.79 -3.59 -3.45
C TYR A 78 -14.03 -4.49 -3.62
N GLN A 79 -14.37 -5.34 -2.64
CA GLN A 79 -15.52 -6.25 -2.74
C GLN A 79 -16.83 -5.57 -2.34
N ALA A 80 -16.89 -4.99 -1.14
CA ALA A 80 -17.97 -4.08 -0.78
C ALA A 80 -17.81 -2.73 -1.53
N PRO A 81 -18.86 -1.89 -1.59
CA PRO A 81 -18.80 -0.60 -2.26
C PRO A 81 -17.82 0.39 -1.64
N ASP A 82 -17.69 1.55 -2.29
CA ASP A 82 -17.19 2.74 -1.61
C ASP A 82 -18.35 3.38 -0.85
N TRP A 83 -18.26 3.46 0.48
CA TRP A 83 -19.34 3.93 1.34
C TRP A 83 -19.66 5.41 1.13
N THR A 84 -18.66 6.21 0.73
CA THR A 84 -18.86 7.63 0.40
C THR A 84 -19.61 7.78 -0.92
N ALA A 85 -19.20 7.06 -1.97
CA ALA A 85 -19.86 7.12 -3.28
C ALA A 85 -21.26 6.49 -3.27
N ASP A 86 -21.44 5.35 -2.58
CA ASP A 86 -22.72 4.65 -2.49
C ASP A 86 -23.74 5.45 -1.67
N TRP A 87 -23.33 6.05 -0.55
CA TRP A 87 -24.18 6.97 0.20
C TRP A 87 -24.55 8.19 -0.65
N LEU A 88 -23.56 8.84 -1.30
CA LEU A 88 -23.80 10.04 -2.11
C LEU A 88 -24.86 9.79 -3.18
N HIS A 89 -24.71 8.70 -3.94
CA HIS A 89 -25.63 8.38 -5.02
C HIS A 89 -27.06 8.13 -4.51
N LYS A 90 -27.20 7.36 -3.42
CA LYS A 90 -28.51 7.07 -2.82
C LYS A 90 -29.18 8.33 -2.26
N GLU A 91 -28.43 9.16 -1.52
CA GLU A 91 -28.96 10.39 -0.93
C GLU A 91 -29.41 11.37 -2.02
N VAL A 92 -28.58 11.58 -3.05
CA VAL A 92 -28.89 12.48 -4.18
C VAL A 92 -30.09 11.97 -4.97
N SER A 93 -30.19 10.68 -5.24
CA SER A 93 -31.33 10.09 -5.94
C SER A 93 -32.64 10.32 -5.21
N VAL A 94 -32.65 10.13 -3.88
CA VAL A 94 -33.83 10.43 -3.05
C VAL A 94 -34.14 11.93 -3.07
N MET A 95 -33.13 12.80 -3.02
CA MET A 95 -33.32 14.25 -3.10
C MET A 95 -33.93 14.69 -4.44
N LEU A 96 -33.49 14.10 -5.56
CA LEU A 96 -34.05 14.35 -6.87
C LEU A 96 -35.53 13.93 -6.93
N ASP A 97 -35.88 12.78 -6.37
CA ASP A 97 -37.27 12.32 -6.31
C ASP A 97 -38.14 13.22 -5.43
N ILE A 98 -37.65 13.66 -4.27
CA ILE A 98 -38.37 14.60 -3.40
C ILE A 98 -38.65 15.90 -4.15
N LYS A 99 -37.61 16.53 -4.72
CA LYS A 99 -37.74 17.80 -5.44
C LYS A 99 -38.57 17.68 -6.71
N SER A 100 -38.49 16.55 -7.41
CA SER A 100 -39.34 16.25 -8.57
C SER A 100 -40.81 16.13 -8.17
N GLN A 101 -41.10 15.42 -7.08
CA GLN A 101 -42.45 15.23 -6.58
C GLN A 101 -43.06 16.56 -6.12
N GLU A 102 -42.28 17.42 -5.44
CA GLU A 102 -42.69 18.75 -4.99
C GLU A 102 -43.00 19.69 -6.17
N ALA A 103 -42.15 19.70 -7.20
CA ALA A 103 -42.27 20.64 -8.32
C ALA A 103 -43.25 20.18 -9.42
N PHE A 104 -43.35 18.86 -9.67
CA PHE A 104 -44.04 18.30 -10.83
C PHE A 104 -44.98 17.13 -10.53
N GLY A 105 -45.01 16.63 -9.29
CA GLY A 105 -45.92 15.56 -8.87
C GLY A 105 -45.58 14.16 -9.39
N VAL A 106 -44.38 13.98 -9.95
CA VAL A 106 -43.86 12.70 -10.49
C VAL A 106 -42.43 12.45 -10.03
N LEU A 107 -41.95 11.20 -10.13
CA LEU A 107 -40.57 10.85 -9.81
C LEU A 107 -39.57 11.42 -10.83
N TYR A 108 -38.30 11.57 -10.43
CA TYR A 108 -37.28 12.23 -11.24
C TYR A 108 -37.13 11.58 -12.61
N GLU A 109 -37.15 10.25 -12.67
CA GLU A 109 -36.99 9.50 -13.92
C GLU A 109 -38.14 9.69 -14.92
N GLN A 110 -39.31 10.15 -14.46
CA GLN A 110 -40.50 10.38 -15.29
C GLN A 110 -40.53 11.78 -15.91
N LEU A 111 -39.63 12.68 -15.50
CA LEU A 111 -39.52 14.03 -16.03
C LEU A 111 -38.93 14.07 -17.44
N GLY A 112 -39.32 15.08 -18.22
CA GLY A 112 -38.61 15.42 -19.46
C GLY A 112 -37.27 16.10 -19.19
N ASP A 113 -36.35 16.10 -20.17
CA ASP A 113 -34.95 16.56 -19.99
C ASP A 113 -34.81 17.96 -19.39
N VAL A 114 -35.66 18.91 -19.82
CA VAL A 114 -35.64 20.29 -19.31
C VAL A 114 -36.04 20.34 -17.82
N GLN A 115 -37.01 19.53 -17.42
CA GLN A 115 -37.45 19.43 -16.04
C GLN A 115 -36.40 18.72 -15.18
N LYS A 116 -35.80 17.63 -15.70
CA LYS A 116 -34.68 16.93 -15.07
C LYS A 116 -33.51 17.89 -14.80
N ALA A 117 -33.17 18.75 -15.76
CA ALA A 117 -32.12 19.74 -15.59
C ALA A 117 -32.46 20.76 -14.50
N ALA A 118 -33.70 21.27 -14.46
CA ALA A 118 -34.12 22.22 -13.43
C ALA A 118 -34.07 21.62 -12.02
N VAL A 119 -34.55 20.40 -11.84
CA VAL A 119 -34.51 19.69 -10.55
C VAL A 119 -33.07 19.37 -10.14
N LYS A 120 -32.24 18.91 -11.09
CA LYS A 120 -30.83 18.63 -10.86
C LYS A 120 -30.08 19.87 -10.37
N GLU A 121 -30.31 21.03 -10.98
CA GLU A 121 -29.66 22.28 -10.54
C GLU A 121 -30.10 22.72 -9.14
N ALA A 122 -31.39 22.55 -8.80
CA ALA A 122 -31.87 22.84 -7.45
C ALA A 122 -31.22 21.93 -6.40
N VAL A 123 -31.11 20.62 -6.68
CA VAL A 123 -30.42 19.67 -5.81
C VAL A 123 -28.92 20.01 -5.72
N LYS A 124 -28.25 20.29 -6.83
CA LYS A 124 -26.82 20.66 -6.84
C LYS A 124 -26.54 21.87 -5.95
N ALA A 125 -27.37 22.92 -6.06
CA ALA A 125 -27.24 24.10 -5.23
C ALA A 125 -27.39 23.78 -3.73
N GLU A 126 -28.24 22.82 -3.36
CA GLU A 126 -28.45 22.41 -1.98
C GLU A 126 -27.24 21.68 -1.37
N TYR A 127 -26.59 20.81 -2.15
CA TYR A 127 -25.40 20.09 -1.70
C TYR A 127 -24.17 21.00 -1.64
N PHE A 128 -23.91 21.78 -2.69
CA PHE A 128 -22.72 22.63 -2.79
C PHE A 128 -22.70 23.75 -1.76
N ASN A 129 -23.86 24.32 -1.43
CA ASN A 129 -23.98 25.44 -0.48
C ASN A 129 -24.15 25.01 0.99
N SER A 130 -23.94 23.74 1.32
CA SER A 130 -24.05 23.20 2.69
C SER A 130 -22.85 23.57 3.57
N ALA A 131 -22.50 24.86 3.61
CA ALA A 131 -21.33 25.38 4.29
C ALA A 131 -21.48 25.37 5.82
N VAL A 132 -20.35 25.23 6.51
CA VAL A 132 -20.26 25.42 7.95
C VAL A 132 -20.45 26.90 8.29
N ARG A 133 -21.36 27.18 9.23
CA ARG A 133 -21.63 28.53 9.74
C ARG A 133 -20.56 29.01 10.73
N GLU A 134 -20.58 30.29 11.08
CA GLU A 134 -19.63 30.88 12.04
C GLU A 134 -19.67 30.21 13.43
N ASP A 135 -20.83 29.67 13.82
CA ASP A 135 -21.02 28.92 15.07
C ASP A 135 -20.54 27.45 14.99
N GLY A 136 -19.99 27.04 13.86
CA GLY A 136 -19.49 25.69 13.59
C GLY A 136 -20.56 24.68 13.19
N THR A 137 -21.82 25.10 13.06
CA THR A 137 -22.93 24.21 12.69
C THR A 137 -23.12 24.11 11.17
N VAL A 138 -23.72 23.01 10.71
CA VAL A 138 -24.25 22.87 9.35
C VAL A 138 -25.75 22.71 9.43
N VAL A 139 -26.48 23.48 8.61
CA VAL A 139 -27.94 23.42 8.56
C VAL A 139 -28.40 22.59 7.38
N LEU A 140 -29.25 21.61 7.67
CA LEU A 140 -29.86 20.75 6.67
C LEU A 140 -31.32 21.15 6.44
N SER A 141 -31.76 21.08 5.18
CA SER A 141 -33.16 21.25 4.80
C SER A 141 -34.00 20.07 5.31
N PRO A 142 -35.32 20.24 5.52
CA PRO A 142 -36.22 19.12 5.82
C PRO A 142 -36.13 17.96 4.82
N GLU A 143 -35.95 18.29 3.54
CA GLU A 143 -35.84 17.35 2.43
C GLU A 143 -34.55 16.53 2.55
N ARG A 144 -33.41 17.18 2.79
CA ARG A 144 -32.13 16.49 2.96
C ARG A 144 -32.07 15.68 4.23
N ILE A 145 -32.72 16.13 5.31
CA ILE A 145 -32.88 15.32 6.52
C ILE A 145 -33.66 14.03 6.20
N THR A 146 -34.72 14.13 5.39
CA THR A 146 -35.50 12.97 4.95
C THR A 146 -34.67 12.02 4.10
N ALA A 147 -33.94 12.54 3.10
CA ALA A 147 -33.05 11.75 2.25
C ALA A 147 -31.92 11.07 3.05
N MET A 148 -31.29 11.81 3.95
CA MET A 148 -30.26 11.30 4.87
C MET A 148 -30.79 10.16 5.75
N ASN A 149 -31.98 10.31 6.33
CA ASN A 149 -32.57 9.30 7.21
C ASN A 149 -32.94 8.01 6.45
N LEU A 150 -33.54 8.14 5.26
CA LEU A 150 -33.86 6.99 4.40
C LEU A 150 -32.59 6.25 3.96
N THR A 151 -31.56 6.99 3.56
CA THR A 151 -30.27 6.43 3.17
C THR A 151 -29.57 5.76 4.35
N GLY A 152 -29.58 6.40 5.52
CA GLY A 152 -28.98 5.87 6.75
C GLY A 152 -29.61 4.56 7.22
N GLN A 153 -30.93 4.39 7.06
CA GLN A 153 -31.62 3.14 7.39
C GLN A 153 -31.04 1.94 6.62
N TYR A 154 -30.74 2.11 5.33
CA TYR A 154 -30.10 1.06 4.53
C TYR A 154 -28.77 0.60 5.15
N PHE A 155 -27.88 1.52 5.52
CA PHE A 155 -26.58 1.17 6.12
C PHE A 155 -26.71 0.56 7.51
N ILE A 156 -27.64 1.05 8.32
CA ILE A 156 -27.94 0.48 9.65
C ILE A 156 -28.43 -0.97 9.52
N GLU A 157 -29.27 -1.26 8.53
CA GLU A 157 -29.77 -2.61 8.28
C GLU A 157 -28.71 -3.51 7.63
N LEU A 158 -27.89 -2.96 6.72
CA LEU A 158 -26.83 -3.69 6.02
C LEU A 158 -25.78 -4.22 7.00
N TYR A 159 -25.35 -3.41 7.97
CA TYR A 159 -24.36 -3.81 8.98
C TYR A 159 -24.96 -4.65 10.13
N GLY A 160 -26.28 -4.77 10.20
CA GLY A 160 -27.00 -5.62 11.13
C GLY A 160 -27.22 -7.04 10.60
N ASP A 161 -28.37 -7.62 10.93
CA ASP A 161 -28.77 -8.99 10.64
C ASP A 161 -30.09 -9.07 9.85
N ASN A 162 -30.53 -7.97 9.21
CA ASN A 162 -31.79 -7.93 8.47
C ASN A 162 -31.80 -9.01 7.36
N PRO A 163 -32.72 -10.00 7.39
CA PRO A 163 -32.76 -11.08 6.40
C PRO A 163 -32.96 -10.61 4.95
N LYS A 164 -33.58 -9.44 4.75
CA LYS A 164 -33.80 -8.87 3.40
C LYS A 164 -32.51 -8.47 2.69
N LEU A 165 -31.44 -8.20 3.44
CA LEU A 165 -30.13 -7.79 2.92
C LEU A 165 -29.09 -8.93 3.01
N SER A 166 -29.53 -10.17 3.24
CA SER A 166 -28.63 -11.33 3.33
C SER A 166 -27.87 -11.57 2.02
N GLU A 167 -28.56 -11.49 0.88
CA GLU A 167 -27.95 -11.62 -0.45
C GLU A 167 -26.96 -10.48 -0.73
N THR A 168 -27.32 -9.24 -0.41
CA THR A 168 -26.41 -8.08 -0.54
C THR A 168 -25.16 -8.23 0.34
N ARG A 169 -25.30 -8.71 1.58
CA ARG A 169 -24.15 -9.00 2.45
C ARG A 169 -23.26 -10.10 1.87
N ASP A 170 -23.85 -11.13 1.28
CA ASP A 170 -23.12 -12.19 0.59
C ASP A 170 -22.34 -11.64 -0.61
N HIS A 171 -22.98 -10.83 -1.46
CA HIS A 171 -22.33 -10.12 -2.56
C HIS A 171 -21.18 -9.22 -2.13
N PHE A 172 -21.27 -8.60 -0.95
CA PHE A 172 -20.21 -7.76 -0.39
C PHE A 172 -19.19 -8.53 0.44
N ALA A 173 -19.34 -9.85 0.58
CA ALA A 173 -18.55 -10.69 1.47
C ALA A 173 -18.51 -10.19 2.93
N MET A 174 -19.57 -9.52 3.37
CA MET A 174 -19.75 -9.03 4.74
C MET A 174 -20.38 -10.13 5.58
N LYS A 175 -19.91 -10.33 6.82
CA LYS A 175 -20.57 -11.27 7.74
C LYS A 175 -21.94 -10.74 8.18
N ASP A 176 -22.86 -11.63 8.50
CA ASP A 176 -24.07 -11.23 9.22
C ASP A 176 -23.72 -10.63 10.57
N ASN A 177 -24.51 -9.65 11.00
CA ASN A 177 -24.29 -8.92 12.25
C ASN A 177 -22.85 -8.38 12.34
N THR A 178 -22.41 -7.68 11.28
CA THR A 178 -21.06 -7.10 11.17
C THR A 178 -20.79 -6.14 12.33
N LEU A 179 -21.78 -5.32 12.70
CA LEU A 179 -21.72 -4.41 13.84
C LEU A 179 -22.96 -4.63 14.74
N PRO A 180 -22.82 -5.32 15.89
CA PRO A 180 -23.97 -5.77 16.69
C PRO A 180 -24.81 -4.65 17.30
N GLU A 181 -24.16 -3.64 17.88
CA GLU A 181 -24.82 -2.59 18.65
C GLU A 181 -25.52 -1.57 17.74
N LEU A 182 -26.81 -1.33 17.98
CA LEU A 182 -27.61 -0.43 17.13
C LEU A 182 -27.12 1.02 17.19
N LYS A 183 -26.70 1.50 18.36
CA LYS A 183 -26.17 2.87 18.52
C LYS A 183 -24.90 3.06 17.68
N ASP A 184 -24.01 2.08 17.69
CA ASP A 184 -22.78 2.11 16.88
C ASP A 184 -23.09 2.13 15.38
N ARG A 185 -24.10 1.37 14.94
CA ARG A 185 -24.58 1.41 13.54
C ARG A 185 -25.14 2.78 13.15
N ILE A 186 -25.91 3.42 14.04
CA ILE A 186 -26.45 4.77 13.81
C ILE A 186 -25.31 5.80 13.70
N ASP A 187 -24.33 5.72 14.60
CA ASP A 187 -23.19 6.63 14.58
C ASP A 187 -22.28 6.41 13.38
N MET A 188 -22.06 5.16 12.99
CA MET A 188 -21.34 4.82 11.75
C MET A 188 -22.03 5.40 10.51
N ALA A 189 -23.37 5.35 10.44
CA ALA A 189 -24.11 5.98 9.35
C ALA A 189 -23.92 7.51 9.33
N ARG A 190 -23.82 8.17 10.51
CA ARG A 190 -23.50 9.59 10.61
C ARG A 190 -22.07 9.90 10.15
N PHE A 191 -21.12 9.00 10.41
CA PHE A 191 -19.77 9.09 9.86
C PHE A 191 -19.77 8.99 8.32
N PHE A 192 -20.49 8.04 7.73
CA PHE A 192 -20.63 7.94 6.26
C PHE A 192 -21.29 9.18 5.66
N PHE A 193 -22.34 9.70 6.30
CA PHE A 193 -22.92 10.98 5.92
C PHE A 193 -21.90 12.12 5.94
N TRP A 194 -21.08 12.23 6.99
CA TRP A 194 -20.04 13.26 7.05
C TRP A 194 -19.01 13.13 5.92
N THR A 195 -18.56 11.90 5.60
CA THR A 195 -17.65 11.67 4.47
C THR A 195 -18.27 12.03 3.11
N THR A 196 -19.59 11.84 2.99
CA THR A 196 -20.35 12.24 1.80
C THR A 196 -20.51 13.74 1.73
N TRP A 197 -20.85 14.38 2.86
CA TRP A 197 -20.97 15.82 2.97
C TRP A 197 -19.67 16.53 2.56
N MET A 198 -18.50 16.04 3.00
CA MET A 198 -17.23 16.61 2.53
C MET A 198 -17.03 16.39 1.03
N ALA A 199 -17.44 15.23 0.49
CA ALA A 199 -17.29 14.93 -0.93
C ALA A 199 -18.18 15.78 -1.84
N SER A 200 -19.31 16.28 -1.33
CA SER A 200 -20.35 16.99 -2.09
C SER A 200 -20.49 18.48 -1.72
N THR A 201 -19.67 19.02 -0.83
CA THR A 201 -19.76 20.42 -0.40
C THR A 201 -18.57 21.21 -0.92
N GLN A 202 -18.83 22.38 -1.51
CA GLN A 202 -17.78 23.23 -2.05
C GLN A 202 -16.91 23.80 -0.93
N ARG A 203 -15.59 23.80 -1.16
CA ARG A 203 -14.65 24.45 -0.26
C ARG A 203 -14.85 25.97 -0.36
N PRO A 204 -14.89 26.70 0.77
CA PRO A 204 -15.09 28.14 0.78
C PRO A 204 -14.12 28.89 -0.16
N GLY A 205 -14.66 29.73 -1.04
CA GLY A 205 -13.88 30.54 -1.97
C GLY A 205 -13.35 29.78 -3.19
N THR A 206 -13.81 28.56 -3.45
CA THR A 206 -13.43 27.75 -4.62
C THR A 206 -14.65 27.07 -5.24
N ASP A 207 -14.54 26.67 -6.51
CA ASP A 207 -15.60 25.93 -7.21
C ASP A 207 -15.47 24.40 -7.07
N ALA A 208 -14.48 23.91 -6.30
CA ALA A 208 -14.24 22.50 -6.06
C ALA A 208 -14.81 22.05 -4.71
N THR A 209 -15.26 20.79 -4.62
CA THR A 209 -15.59 20.19 -3.32
C THR A 209 -14.35 19.98 -2.47
N TYR A 210 -14.52 19.71 -1.17
CA TYR A 210 -13.38 19.47 -0.28
C TYR A 210 -12.46 18.33 -0.75
N THR A 211 -12.98 17.39 -1.55
CA THR A 211 -12.28 16.23 -2.13
C THR A 211 -11.90 16.42 -3.59
N ASN A 212 -11.80 17.67 -4.07
CA ASN A 212 -11.50 17.99 -5.47
C ASN A 212 -12.50 17.33 -6.46
N ASN A 213 -13.80 17.44 -6.14
CA ASN A 213 -14.95 16.90 -6.89
C ASN A 213 -15.08 15.38 -6.92
N TRP A 214 -14.23 14.64 -6.21
CA TRP A 214 -14.35 13.19 -6.13
C TRP A 214 -15.44 12.79 -5.12
N PRO A 215 -16.26 11.74 -5.36
CA PRO A 215 -16.20 10.80 -6.48
C PRO A 215 -16.94 11.29 -7.73
N HIS A 216 -16.68 10.66 -8.88
CA HIS A 216 -17.44 10.90 -10.11
C HIS A 216 -18.94 10.58 -9.90
N GLU A 217 -19.76 11.62 -9.94
CA GLU A 217 -21.20 11.61 -9.73
C GLU A 217 -21.88 12.59 -10.71
N PRO A 218 -22.33 12.11 -11.87
CA PRO A 218 -22.97 12.96 -12.89
C PRO A 218 -24.23 13.68 -12.39
N LEU A 219 -24.93 13.19 -11.36
CA LEU A 219 -26.10 13.87 -10.80
C LEU A 219 -25.75 15.20 -10.12
N LEU A 220 -24.51 15.39 -9.70
CA LEU A 220 -23.99 16.63 -9.12
C LEU A 220 -22.97 17.34 -10.02
N ASP A 221 -22.76 16.88 -11.26
CA ASP A 221 -21.70 17.36 -12.15
C ASP A 221 -20.28 17.24 -11.56
N HIS A 222 -20.07 16.23 -10.70
CA HIS A 222 -18.76 15.92 -10.16
C HIS A 222 -17.82 15.42 -11.26
N ASN A 223 -17.10 16.33 -11.89
CA ASN A 223 -16.10 16.07 -12.92
C ASN A 223 -14.70 16.46 -12.42
N PRO A 224 -13.62 15.91 -13.02
CA PRO A 224 -12.26 16.34 -12.72
C PRO A 224 -12.14 17.86 -12.81
N THR A 225 -11.53 18.47 -11.78
CA THR A 225 -11.31 19.92 -11.79
C THR A 225 -10.38 20.33 -12.94
N PRO A 226 -10.48 21.57 -13.46
CA PRO A 226 -9.56 22.07 -14.47
C PRO A 226 -8.09 21.91 -14.08
N GLU A 227 -7.75 22.11 -12.80
CA GLU A 227 -6.41 21.91 -12.27
C GLU A 227 -5.99 20.44 -12.34
N SER A 228 -6.87 19.49 -12.00
CA SER A 228 -6.57 18.06 -12.08
C SER A 228 -6.24 17.63 -13.51
N VAL A 229 -6.97 18.17 -14.50
CA VAL A 229 -6.68 17.93 -15.92
C VAL A 229 -5.34 18.56 -16.32
N ALA A 230 -5.10 19.82 -15.96
CA ALA A 230 -3.86 20.53 -16.30
C ALA A 230 -2.62 19.82 -15.72
N TRP A 231 -2.65 19.46 -14.43
CA TRP A 231 -1.53 18.80 -13.76
C TRP A 231 -1.31 17.36 -14.24
N SER A 232 -2.34 16.71 -14.77
CA SER A 232 -2.18 15.43 -15.47
C SER A 232 -1.39 15.57 -16.77
N VAL A 233 -1.61 16.63 -17.55
CA VAL A 233 -0.83 16.89 -18.77
C VAL A 233 0.60 17.29 -18.41
N VAL A 234 0.77 18.14 -17.40
CA VAL A 234 2.09 18.57 -16.93
C VAL A 234 2.91 17.39 -16.40
N SER A 235 2.30 16.46 -15.65
CA SER A 235 3.01 15.29 -15.13
C SER A 235 3.56 14.38 -16.24
N VAL A 236 2.82 14.20 -17.33
CA VAL A 236 3.30 13.46 -18.52
C VAL A 236 4.48 14.19 -19.18
N ILE A 237 4.44 15.52 -19.30
CA ILE A 237 5.55 16.31 -19.83
C ILE A 237 6.78 16.15 -18.94
N ILE A 238 6.61 16.24 -17.61
CA ILE A 238 7.68 16.05 -16.63
C ILE A 238 8.28 14.65 -16.76
N LEU A 239 7.45 13.60 -16.88
CA LEU A 239 7.89 12.22 -17.09
C LEU A 239 8.76 12.11 -18.35
N LEU A 240 8.28 12.57 -19.50
CA LEU A 240 8.98 12.44 -20.77
C LEU A 240 10.31 13.22 -20.78
N CYS A 241 10.30 14.44 -20.25
CA CYS A 241 11.52 15.23 -20.07
C CYS A 241 12.49 14.55 -19.09
N GLY A 242 11.99 14.03 -17.98
CA GLY A 242 12.77 13.31 -16.98
C GLY A 242 13.46 12.07 -17.57
N ILE A 243 12.71 11.25 -18.31
CA ILE A 243 13.25 10.10 -19.05
C ILE A 243 14.35 10.55 -20.01
N GLY A 244 14.08 11.57 -20.83
CA GLY A 244 15.05 12.09 -21.80
C GLY A 244 16.34 12.56 -21.12
N ILE A 245 16.24 13.32 -20.03
CA ILE A 245 17.39 13.83 -19.28
C ILE A 245 18.18 12.68 -18.64
N VAL A 246 17.51 11.74 -17.95
CA VAL A 246 18.17 10.64 -17.26
C VAL A 246 18.86 9.71 -18.25
N VAL A 247 18.21 9.36 -19.35
CA VAL A 247 18.81 8.55 -20.42
C VAL A 247 20.00 9.27 -21.06
N TRP A 248 19.88 10.58 -21.32
CA TRP A 248 20.98 11.38 -21.86
C TRP A 248 22.17 11.43 -20.89
N MET A 249 21.93 11.77 -19.63
CA MET A 249 22.96 11.81 -18.60
C MET A 249 23.63 10.44 -18.40
N TRP A 250 22.84 9.36 -18.43
CA TRP A 250 23.35 8.00 -18.32
C TRP A 250 24.22 7.64 -19.53
N ALA A 251 23.74 7.86 -20.76
CA ALA A 251 24.46 7.51 -21.98
C ALA A 251 25.79 8.27 -22.16
N PHE A 252 25.80 9.58 -21.88
CA PHE A 252 27.02 10.41 -22.00
C PHE A 252 27.92 10.36 -20.77
N GLY A 253 27.36 10.08 -19.59
CA GLY A 253 28.10 10.03 -18.32
C GLY A 253 28.82 8.71 -18.08
N ARG A 254 28.49 7.66 -18.85
CA ARG A 254 29.04 6.33 -18.66
C ARG A 254 30.47 6.24 -19.20
N LYS A 255 31.43 6.07 -18.30
CA LYS A 255 32.83 5.79 -18.66
C LYS A 255 33.03 4.27 -18.81
N GLN A 256 33.83 3.87 -19.81
CA GLN A 256 34.10 2.46 -20.12
C GLN A 256 34.86 1.68 -19.02
N ASP A 257 35.38 2.38 -17.99
CA ASP A 257 36.18 1.83 -16.88
C ASP A 257 35.47 0.72 -16.05
N GLU A 258 34.17 0.48 -16.26
CA GLU A 258 33.38 -0.51 -15.50
C GLU A 258 33.48 -1.95 -16.04
N HIS A 259 33.99 -2.17 -17.26
CA HIS A 259 34.08 -3.51 -17.88
C HIS A 259 35.40 -4.25 -17.63
N GLU A 260 36.37 -3.67 -16.91
CA GLU A 260 37.72 -4.24 -16.73
C GLU A 260 37.96 -4.95 -15.39
N LEU A 261 36.90 -5.25 -14.62
CA LEU A 261 37.09 -6.06 -13.43
C LEU A 261 37.16 -7.55 -13.79
N THR A 262 38.30 -8.17 -13.50
CA THR A 262 38.40 -9.63 -13.51
C THR A 262 37.80 -10.15 -12.21
N PRO A 263 36.70 -10.92 -12.25
CA PRO A 263 36.10 -11.46 -11.03
C PRO A 263 37.07 -12.38 -10.29
N PRO A 264 36.98 -12.47 -8.96
CA PRO A 264 37.80 -13.39 -8.17
C PRO A 264 37.63 -14.85 -8.64
N ALA A 265 38.70 -15.64 -8.58
CA ALA A 265 38.66 -17.07 -8.96
C ALA A 265 37.74 -17.92 -8.05
N GLU A 266 37.50 -17.47 -6.82
CA GLU A 266 36.67 -18.13 -5.82
C GLU A 266 35.75 -17.11 -5.12
N ASP A 267 34.59 -17.58 -4.64
CA ASP A 267 33.60 -16.77 -3.92
C ASP A 267 34.21 -16.11 -2.66
N PRO A 268 34.35 -14.77 -2.61
CA PRO A 268 34.97 -14.08 -1.49
C PRO A 268 34.21 -14.20 -0.17
N ILE A 269 32.87 -14.23 -0.22
CA ILE A 269 32.04 -14.30 1.00
C ILE A 269 32.19 -15.68 1.64
N SER A 270 32.34 -16.72 0.82
CA SER A 270 32.54 -18.09 1.32
C SER A 270 33.84 -18.28 2.12
N LYS A 271 34.82 -17.37 1.97
CA LYS A 271 36.08 -17.40 2.73
C LYS A 271 35.92 -16.90 4.16
N LEU A 272 34.83 -16.19 4.46
CA LEU A 272 34.56 -15.68 5.80
C LEU A 272 33.92 -16.78 6.66
N HIS A 273 34.41 -16.94 7.88
CA HIS A 273 33.78 -17.84 8.84
C HIS A 273 32.41 -17.28 9.28
N LEU A 274 31.36 -18.08 9.10
CA LEU A 274 30.01 -17.72 9.57
C LEU A 274 30.01 -17.50 11.09
N THR A 275 29.59 -16.31 11.49
CA THR A 275 29.47 -15.95 12.90
C THR A 275 28.25 -16.61 13.56
N PRO A 276 28.22 -16.71 14.90
CA PRO A 276 27.07 -17.24 15.62
C PRO A 276 25.75 -16.47 15.33
N SER A 277 25.81 -15.15 15.14
CA SER A 277 24.63 -14.35 14.79
C SER A 277 24.10 -14.68 13.40
N GLN A 278 24.97 -14.81 12.39
CA GLN A 278 24.58 -15.20 11.03
C GLN A 278 23.95 -16.59 10.98
N ARG A 279 24.51 -17.56 11.71
CA ARG A 279 23.94 -18.90 11.82
C ARG A 279 22.53 -18.90 12.42
N SER A 280 22.25 -17.96 13.32
CA SER A 280 20.92 -17.84 13.94
C SER A 280 19.85 -17.39 12.95
N LEU A 281 20.23 -16.78 11.81
CA LEU A 281 19.26 -16.35 10.80
C LEU A 281 18.54 -17.51 10.09
N GLY A 282 19.01 -18.75 10.23
CA GLY A 282 18.31 -19.92 9.67
C GLY A 282 16.84 -20.02 10.09
N LYS A 283 16.50 -19.66 11.34
CA LYS A 283 15.11 -19.65 11.82
C LYS A 283 14.27 -18.53 11.19
N TYR A 284 14.89 -17.39 10.87
CA TYR A 284 14.21 -16.30 10.14
C TYR A 284 13.79 -16.77 8.76
N LEU A 285 14.69 -17.43 8.01
CA LEU A 285 14.40 -17.88 6.64
C LEU A 285 13.19 -18.80 6.56
N PHE A 286 13.07 -19.74 7.52
CA PHE A 286 11.92 -20.62 7.62
C PHE A 286 10.65 -19.84 7.96
N THR A 287 10.67 -18.98 8.98
CA THR A 287 9.51 -18.18 9.40
C THR A 287 9.03 -17.24 8.28
N ILE A 288 9.94 -16.61 7.55
CA ILE A 288 9.63 -15.74 6.41
C ILE A 288 8.80 -16.50 5.38
N LEU A 289 9.27 -17.68 4.93
CA LEU A 289 8.55 -18.43 3.91
C LEU A 289 7.29 -19.12 4.45
N ALA A 290 7.22 -19.42 5.74
CA ALA A 290 5.99 -19.87 6.38
C ALA A 290 4.93 -18.76 6.39
N LEU A 291 5.31 -17.51 6.71
CA LEU A 291 4.43 -16.35 6.65
C LEU A 291 4.02 -16.01 5.21
N PHE A 292 4.92 -16.18 4.24
CA PHE A 292 4.58 -16.05 2.83
C PHE A 292 3.53 -17.08 2.39
N LEU A 293 3.65 -18.34 2.82
CA LEU A 293 2.61 -19.35 2.54
C LEU A 293 1.29 -19.05 3.24
N LEU A 294 1.31 -18.60 4.50
CA LEU A 294 0.11 -18.16 5.19
C LEU A 294 -0.56 -17.01 4.43
N GLN A 295 0.21 -15.99 4.05
CA GLN A 295 -0.27 -14.84 3.28
C GLN A 295 -0.94 -15.27 1.96
N LEU A 296 -0.38 -16.24 1.25
CA LEU A 296 -0.99 -16.77 0.02
C LEU A 296 -2.26 -17.56 0.29
N GLY A 297 -2.30 -18.40 1.34
CA GLY A 297 -3.52 -19.11 1.73
C GLY A 297 -4.66 -18.15 2.05
N MET A 298 -4.33 -17.06 2.73
CA MET A 298 -5.25 -15.96 3.04
C MET A 298 -5.70 -15.22 1.78
N GLY A 299 -4.78 -14.99 0.83
CA GLY A 299 -5.10 -14.44 -0.48
C GLY A 299 -6.10 -15.31 -1.25
N GLY A 300 -5.94 -16.63 -1.19
CA GLY A 300 -6.86 -17.59 -1.79
C GLY A 300 -8.26 -17.55 -1.15
N ILE A 301 -8.35 -17.45 0.18
CA ILE A 301 -9.63 -17.31 0.89
C ILE A 301 -10.35 -16.02 0.47
N ILE A 302 -9.64 -14.87 0.45
CA ILE A 302 -10.21 -13.59 0.05
C ILE A 302 -10.73 -13.65 -1.39
N ALA A 303 -9.92 -14.18 -2.31
CA ALA A 303 -10.32 -14.32 -3.72
C ALA A 303 -11.56 -15.21 -3.85
N HIS A 304 -11.66 -16.27 -3.05
CA HIS A 304 -12.83 -17.16 -3.03
C HIS A 304 -14.10 -16.45 -2.54
N TYR A 305 -14.02 -15.64 -1.49
CA TYR A 305 -15.13 -14.81 -1.01
C TYR A 305 -15.61 -13.78 -2.02
N THR A 306 -14.75 -13.34 -2.96
CA THR A 306 -15.21 -12.47 -4.05
C THR A 306 -16.17 -13.18 -5.01
N VAL A 307 -16.32 -14.50 -4.90
CA VAL A 307 -17.07 -15.32 -5.85
C VAL A 307 -18.24 -16.03 -5.18
N GLU A 308 -18.00 -16.66 -4.03
CA GLU A 308 -19.02 -17.40 -3.25
C GLU A 308 -19.46 -16.63 -1.98
N GLY A 309 -19.15 -15.34 -1.89
CA GLY A 309 -19.59 -14.47 -0.81
C GLY A 309 -19.07 -14.90 0.55
N GLN A 310 -19.95 -15.35 1.44
CA GLN A 310 -19.61 -15.80 2.80
C GLN A 310 -19.17 -17.27 2.87
N ALA A 311 -19.34 -18.04 1.79
CA ALA A 311 -19.05 -19.47 1.76
C ALA A 311 -17.66 -19.79 1.18
N PHE A 312 -17.14 -20.96 1.53
CA PHE A 312 -15.93 -21.55 0.98
C PHE A 312 -16.20 -22.99 0.54
N TYR A 313 -16.59 -23.19 -0.73
CA TYR A 313 -17.08 -24.44 -1.28
C TYR A 313 -18.27 -25.01 -0.48
N GLY A 314 -19.20 -24.13 -0.11
CA GLY A 314 -20.37 -24.45 0.73
C GLY A 314 -20.10 -24.54 2.23
N ILE A 315 -18.84 -24.40 2.68
CA ILE A 315 -18.50 -24.31 4.11
C ILE A 315 -18.71 -22.86 4.57
N PRO A 316 -19.46 -22.59 5.67
CA PRO A 316 -19.73 -21.23 6.16
C PRO A 316 -18.51 -20.65 6.91
N LEU A 317 -17.37 -20.56 6.23
CA LEU A 317 -16.09 -20.14 6.84
C LEU A 317 -16.14 -18.71 7.36
N ALA A 318 -16.92 -17.82 6.73
CA ALA A 318 -17.02 -16.41 7.12
C ALA A 318 -17.56 -16.17 8.54
N GLN A 319 -18.24 -17.15 9.15
CA GLN A 319 -18.69 -17.06 10.54
C GLN A 319 -17.53 -16.97 11.53
N TYR A 320 -16.43 -17.65 11.24
CA TYR A 320 -15.22 -17.62 12.05
C TYR A 320 -14.18 -16.70 11.43
N PHE A 321 -14.13 -16.65 10.11
CA PHE A 321 -13.05 -16.04 9.37
C PHE A 321 -13.58 -15.15 8.26
N PRO A 322 -14.17 -13.99 8.61
CA PRO A 322 -14.81 -13.11 7.65
C PRO A 322 -13.79 -12.51 6.67
N TYR A 323 -14.28 -11.98 5.56
CA TYR A 323 -13.47 -11.33 4.53
C TYR A 323 -12.52 -10.26 5.10
N SER A 324 -13.00 -9.45 6.03
CA SER A 324 -12.18 -8.38 6.64
C SER A 324 -10.96 -8.94 7.36
N ILE A 325 -11.11 -9.99 8.17
CA ILE A 325 -9.97 -10.66 8.83
C ILE A 325 -9.05 -11.34 7.83
N ALA A 326 -9.62 -12.04 6.84
CA ALA A 326 -8.84 -12.67 5.79
C ALA A 326 -7.94 -11.65 5.08
N ARG A 327 -8.52 -10.51 4.70
CA ARG A 327 -7.83 -9.39 4.07
C ARG A 327 -6.78 -8.76 4.99
N THR A 328 -7.13 -8.47 6.23
CA THR A 328 -6.20 -7.88 7.20
C THR A 328 -4.95 -8.72 7.38
N TRP A 329 -5.11 -10.01 7.62
CA TRP A 329 -3.96 -10.90 7.80
C TRP A 329 -3.19 -11.13 6.50
N HIS A 330 -3.85 -11.13 5.33
CA HIS A 330 -3.15 -11.18 4.03
C HIS A 330 -2.23 -9.97 3.84
N ILE A 331 -2.73 -8.75 4.09
CA ILE A 331 -1.96 -7.51 3.96
C ILE A 331 -0.87 -7.46 5.03
N GLN A 332 -1.20 -7.65 6.31
CA GLN A 332 -0.22 -7.61 7.39
C GLN A 332 0.87 -8.67 7.22
N ALA A 333 0.52 -9.91 6.89
CA ALA A 333 1.51 -10.95 6.65
C ALA A 333 2.45 -10.55 5.51
N SER A 334 1.93 -9.93 4.45
CA SER A 334 2.75 -9.44 3.32
C SER A 334 3.82 -8.46 3.77
N LEU A 335 3.47 -7.50 4.63
CA LEU A 335 4.41 -6.53 5.20
C LEU A 335 5.40 -7.21 6.14
N PHE A 336 4.93 -8.10 7.02
CA PHE A 336 5.77 -8.76 8.01
C PHE A 336 6.84 -9.65 7.38
N TRP A 337 6.50 -10.49 6.39
CA TRP A 337 7.49 -11.40 5.81
C TRP A 337 8.52 -10.66 4.94
N ILE A 338 8.09 -9.62 4.21
CA ILE A 338 8.98 -8.75 3.44
C ILE A 338 9.93 -8.00 4.38
N ALA A 339 9.40 -7.30 5.39
CA ALA A 339 10.23 -6.59 6.36
C ALA A 339 11.20 -7.54 7.08
N MET A 340 10.74 -8.72 7.51
CA MET A 340 11.58 -9.72 8.15
C MET A 340 12.71 -10.22 7.24
N ALA A 341 12.48 -10.36 5.94
CA ALA A 341 13.52 -10.71 4.97
C ALA A 341 14.58 -9.61 4.84
N PHE A 342 14.16 -8.35 4.78
CA PHE A 342 15.05 -7.18 4.71
C PHE A 342 15.89 -7.03 5.98
N LEU A 343 15.25 -7.15 7.14
CA LEU A 343 15.91 -7.15 8.44
C LEU A 343 16.96 -8.27 8.52
N SER A 344 16.62 -9.46 8.03
CA SER A 344 17.52 -10.62 7.99
C SER A 344 18.71 -10.39 7.06
N ALA A 345 18.49 -9.78 5.88
CA ALA A 345 19.55 -9.45 4.94
C ALA A 345 20.52 -8.42 5.51
N GLY A 346 20.01 -7.40 6.20
CA GLY A 346 20.83 -6.46 6.96
C GLY A 346 21.66 -7.16 8.04
N LEU A 347 21.03 -7.99 8.88
CA LEU A 347 21.70 -8.72 9.97
C LEU A 347 22.74 -9.72 9.45
N PHE A 348 22.54 -10.27 8.24
CA PHE A 348 23.52 -11.15 7.61
C PHE A 348 24.76 -10.38 7.15
N LEU A 349 24.57 -9.20 6.55
CA LEU A 349 25.67 -8.38 6.03
C LEU A 349 26.43 -7.63 7.13
N ALA A 350 25.76 -7.25 8.22
CA ALA A 350 26.33 -6.46 9.31
C ALA A 350 27.66 -7.03 9.86
N PRO A 351 27.79 -8.34 10.18
CA PRO A 351 29.06 -8.93 10.59
C PRO A 351 30.12 -8.98 9.48
N ILE A 352 29.71 -9.14 8.22
CA ILE A 352 30.62 -9.13 7.05
C ILE A 352 31.31 -7.76 6.94
N ILE A 353 30.53 -6.69 7.05
CA ILE A 353 31.07 -5.31 7.05
C ILE A 353 32.02 -5.09 8.24
N ASN A 354 31.76 -5.73 9.38
CA ASN A 354 32.63 -5.71 10.55
C ASN A 354 33.81 -6.71 10.47
N GLY A 355 34.25 -7.08 9.26
CA GLY A 355 35.39 -7.98 9.04
C GLY A 355 35.14 -9.41 9.49
N GLY A 356 33.89 -9.88 9.44
CA GLY A 356 33.49 -11.25 9.80
C GLY A 356 33.40 -11.50 11.31
N LYS A 357 33.09 -10.47 12.10
CA LYS A 357 33.04 -10.57 13.58
C LYS A 357 31.74 -10.04 14.16
N ASP A 358 31.21 -10.79 15.14
CA ASP A 358 30.06 -10.36 15.93
C ASP A 358 30.50 -9.40 17.06
N PRO A 359 29.80 -8.28 17.27
CA PRO A 359 29.86 -7.55 18.54
C PRO A 359 29.40 -8.42 19.72
N LYS A 360 29.78 -8.02 20.94
CA LYS A 360 29.35 -8.72 22.17
C LYS A 360 27.81 -8.84 22.23
N PHE A 361 27.31 -10.05 22.48
CA PHE A 361 25.88 -10.36 22.55
C PHE A 361 25.09 -10.16 21.24
N GLN A 362 25.73 -10.14 20.06
CA GLN A 362 25.01 -9.97 18.79
C GLN A 362 24.02 -11.11 18.53
N LYS A 363 24.42 -12.37 18.72
CA LYS A 363 23.51 -13.51 18.59
C LYS A 363 22.32 -13.42 19.54
N LEU A 364 22.54 -13.05 20.80
CA LEU A 364 21.46 -12.89 21.78
C LEU A 364 20.47 -11.82 21.32
N GLY A 365 20.95 -10.68 20.83
CA GLY A 365 20.10 -9.63 20.27
C GLY A 365 19.29 -10.12 19.06
N VAL A 366 19.92 -10.83 18.13
CA VAL A 366 19.22 -11.47 16.99
C VAL A 366 18.16 -12.47 17.48
N ASP A 367 18.42 -13.21 18.57
CA ASP A 367 17.46 -14.15 19.10
C ASP A 367 16.27 -13.48 19.79
N ILE A 368 16.51 -12.40 20.54
CA ILE A 368 15.47 -11.59 21.17
C ILE A 368 14.59 -10.92 20.10
N LEU A 369 15.22 -10.32 19.08
CA LEU A 369 14.49 -9.69 17.98
C LEU A 369 13.58 -10.70 17.27
N PHE A 370 14.07 -11.91 17.01
CA PHE A 370 13.26 -12.96 16.38
C PHE A 370 11.99 -13.26 17.17
N TRP A 371 12.12 -13.50 18.48
CA TRP A 371 10.98 -13.83 19.32
C TRP A 371 10.04 -12.64 19.53
N ALA A 372 10.57 -11.41 19.58
CA ALA A 372 9.76 -10.21 19.59
C ALA A 372 8.89 -10.10 18.33
N LEU A 373 9.45 -10.39 17.14
CA LEU A 373 8.70 -10.41 15.89
C LEU A 373 7.66 -11.53 15.86
N VAL A 374 7.96 -12.72 16.39
CA VAL A 374 6.97 -13.82 16.49
C VAL A 374 5.81 -13.42 17.40
N VAL A 375 6.10 -12.85 18.58
CA VAL A 375 5.06 -12.36 19.50
C VAL A 375 4.24 -11.24 18.86
N LEU A 376 4.87 -10.33 18.13
CA LEU A 376 4.19 -9.28 17.38
C LEU A 376 3.20 -9.85 16.35
N VAL A 377 3.64 -10.79 15.51
CA VAL A 377 2.80 -11.38 14.47
C VAL A 377 1.62 -12.13 15.08
N VAL A 378 1.87 -13.01 16.04
CA VAL A 378 0.79 -13.78 16.69
C VAL A 378 -0.15 -12.87 17.47
N GLY A 379 0.40 -11.89 18.19
CA GLY A 379 -0.36 -10.92 18.98
C GLY A 379 -1.23 -10.01 18.13
N SER A 380 -0.70 -9.45 17.05
CA SER A 380 -1.45 -8.60 16.12
C SER A 380 -2.56 -9.37 15.39
N PHE A 381 -2.31 -10.61 14.96
CA PHE A 381 -3.36 -11.46 14.35
C PHE A 381 -4.46 -11.81 15.34
N THR A 382 -4.08 -12.18 16.58
CA THR A 382 -5.04 -12.46 17.64
C THR A 382 -5.85 -11.21 18.00
N GLY A 383 -5.19 -10.06 18.12
CA GLY A 383 -5.81 -8.78 18.42
C GLY A 383 -6.83 -8.37 17.36
N THR A 384 -6.40 -8.32 16.10
CA THR A 384 -7.28 -7.97 14.97
C THR A 384 -8.49 -8.89 14.87
N TYR A 385 -8.31 -10.21 15.06
CA TYR A 385 -9.41 -11.18 15.12
C TYR A 385 -10.41 -10.86 16.23
N LEU A 386 -9.93 -10.68 17.47
CA LEU A 386 -10.81 -10.38 18.61
C LEU A 386 -11.52 -9.03 18.47
N GLY A 387 -10.86 -8.05 17.84
CA GLY A 387 -11.45 -6.75 17.53
C GLY A 387 -12.65 -6.84 16.60
N VAL A 388 -12.49 -7.48 15.43
CA VAL A 388 -13.58 -7.64 14.44
C VAL A 388 -14.66 -8.63 14.90
N ALA A 389 -14.29 -9.59 15.75
CA ALA A 389 -15.25 -10.49 16.38
C ALA A 389 -16.08 -9.80 17.47
N HIS A 390 -15.72 -8.57 17.89
CA HIS A 390 -16.31 -7.83 19.02
C HIS A 390 -16.17 -8.55 20.37
N GLU A 391 -15.09 -9.30 20.55
CA GLU A 391 -14.76 -10.06 21.78
C GLU A 391 -13.87 -9.27 22.76
N ILE A 392 -13.53 -8.03 22.40
CA ILE A 392 -12.85 -7.07 23.27
C ILE A 392 -13.70 -5.79 23.40
N PRO A 393 -13.61 -5.06 24.53
CA PRO A 393 -14.31 -3.79 24.68
C PRO A 393 -13.96 -2.80 23.56
N ALA A 394 -14.96 -2.09 23.03
CA ALA A 394 -14.79 -1.11 21.96
C ALA A 394 -13.71 -0.06 22.27
N SER A 395 -13.62 0.41 23.52
CA SER A 395 -12.60 1.37 23.98
C SER A 395 -11.16 0.85 23.95
N LEU A 396 -10.96 -0.47 23.86
CA LEU A 396 -9.64 -1.09 23.73
C LEU A 396 -9.34 -1.52 22.30
N ASN A 397 -10.31 -1.45 21.38
CA ASN A 397 -10.16 -1.96 20.02
C ASN A 397 -9.04 -1.25 19.26
N PHE A 398 -8.96 0.08 19.31
CA PHE A 398 -7.87 0.83 18.66
C PHE A 398 -6.48 0.42 19.16
N TYR A 399 -6.36 0.04 20.44
CA TYR A 399 -5.09 -0.26 21.10
C TYR A 399 -4.65 -1.71 20.93
N LEU A 400 -5.55 -2.67 21.15
CA LEU A 400 -5.24 -4.10 21.18
C LEU A 400 -5.83 -4.86 20.00
N GLY A 401 -6.86 -4.31 19.36
CA GLY A 401 -7.63 -4.93 18.30
C GLY A 401 -7.21 -4.49 16.91
N HIS A 402 -8.14 -3.85 16.22
CA HIS A 402 -8.05 -3.45 14.81
C HIS A 402 -8.14 -1.93 14.66
N GLN A 403 -7.14 -1.29 14.06
CA GLN A 403 -7.12 0.18 13.84
C GLN A 403 -8.05 0.66 12.71
N GLY A 404 -8.45 -0.23 11.80
CA GLY A 404 -9.41 0.09 10.74
C GLY A 404 -8.81 0.69 9.46
N TYR A 405 -7.50 0.95 9.43
CA TYR A 405 -6.81 1.53 8.27
C TYR A 405 -5.86 0.51 7.66
N GLU A 406 -6.00 0.24 6.36
CA GLU A 406 -5.22 -0.79 5.68
C GLU A 406 -3.71 -0.51 5.78
N PHE A 407 -2.92 -1.59 5.79
CA PHE A 407 -1.46 -1.60 6.02
C PHE A 407 -1.00 -1.31 7.46
N ILE A 408 -1.80 -0.61 8.26
CA ILE A 408 -1.52 -0.31 9.68
C ILE A 408 -2.65 -0.79 10.60
N GLU A 409 -3.24 -1.93 10.23
CA GLU A 409 -4.45 -2.48 10.84
C GLU A 409 -4.22 -3.03 12.25
N LEU A 410 -2.97 -3.35 12.61
CA LEU A 410 -2.62 -3.90 13.92
C LEU A 410 -2.91 -2.87 15.01
N GLY A 411 -3.49 -3.28 16.14
CA GLY A 411 -3.74 -2.37 17.26
C GLY A 411 -2.50 -1.57 17.68
N ARG A 412 -2.72 -0.36 18.20
CA ARG A 412 -1.65 0.61 18.50
C ARG A 412 -0.54 0.06 19.40
N VAL A 413 -0.86 -0.82 20.36
CA VAL A 413 0.14 -1.47 21.24
C VAL A 413 1.05 -2.40 20.43
N TRP A 414 0.48 -3.17 19.51
CA TRP A 414 1.26 -4.03 18.61
C TRP A 414 2.14 -3.17 17.70
N GLN A 415 1.63 -2.03 17.23
CA GLN A 415 2.42 -1.09 16.44
C GLN A 415 3.59 -0.47 17.24
N TRP A 416 3.42 -0.19 18.54
CA TRP A 416 4.54 0.23 19.39
C TRP A 416 5.58 -0.88 19.54
N ILE A 417 5.16 -2.13 19.74
CA ILE A 417 6.06 -3.28 19.82
C ILE A 417 6.82 -3.46 18.50
N GLU A 418 6.15 -3.31 17.35
CA GLU A 418 6.77 -3.33 16.03
C GLU A 418 7.85 -2.25 15.92
N TYR A 419 7.52 -1.00 16.23
CA TYR A 419 8.46 0.10 16.12
C TYR A 419 9.66 -0.06 17.06
N ILE A 420 9.42 -0.50 18.31
CA ILE A 420 10.50 -0.83 19.26
C ILE A 420 11.37 -1.96 18.70
N GLY A 421 10.78 -2.97 18.06
CA GLY A 421 11.50 -4.04 17.37
C GLY A 421 12.38 -3.53 16.23
N ILE A 422 11.87 -2.62 15.40
CA ILE A 422 12.61 -1.97 14.30
C ILE A 422 13.76 -1.12 14.86
N LEU A 423 13.54 -0.33 15.91
CA LEU A 423 14.59 0.44 16.59
C LEU A 423 15.64 -0.47 17.24
N PHE A 424 15.23 -1.61 17.80
CA PHE A 424 16.14 -2.60 18.33
C PHE A 424 16.99 -3.23 17.22
N TRP A 425 16.39 -3.55 16.07
CA TRP A 425 17.13 -3.97 14.87
C TRP A 425 18.14 -2.90 14.42
N LEU A 426 17.74 -1.61 14.39
CA LEU A 426 18.63 -0.51 14.06
C LEU A 426 19.86 -0.47 14.98
N VAL A 427 19.67 -0.67 16.29
CA VAL A 427 20.78 -0.75 17.25
C VAL A 427 21.70 -1.93 16.91
N LEU A 428 21.16 -3.11 16.59
CA LEU A 428 21.96 -4.29 16.21
C LEU A 428 22.78 -4.06 14.94
N MET A 429 22.22 -3.35 13.97
CA MET A 429 22.87 -2.98 12.72
C MET A 429 23.99 -1.96 12.95
N VAL A 430 23.67 -0.82 13.55
CA VAL A 430 24.64 0.26 13.79
C VAL A 430 25.80 -0.23 14.63
N ARG A 431 25.53 -0.98 15.72
CA ARG A 431 26.58 -1.54 16.58
C ARG A 431 27.55 -2.44 15.83
N SER A 432 27.06 -3.17 14.84
CA SER A 432 27.90 -4.06 14.03
C SER A 432 28.71 -3.29 13.00
N ILE A 433 28.11 -2.30 12.33
CA ILE A 433 28.73 -1.61 11.21
C ILE A 433 29.65 -0.47 11.67
N ILE A 434 29.40 0.16 12.82
CA ILE A 434 30.17 1.33 13.29
C ILE A 434 31.66 1.02 13.48
N GLY A 435 32.01 -0.24 13.79
CA GLY A 435 33.40 -0.69 13.89
C GLY A 435 34.16 -0.55 12.56
N ALA A 436 33.49 -0.75 11.43
CA ALA A 436 34.09 -0.65 10.10
C ALA A 436 34.56 0.79 9.78
N PHE A 437 33.96 1.82 10.40
CA PHE A 437 34.42 3.21 10.26
C PHE A 437 35.77 3.47 10.90
N LYS A 438 36.29 2.56 11.74
CA LYS A 438 37.64 2.68 12.32
C LYS A 438 38.74 2.28 11.34
N ASN A 439 38.41 1.52 10.30
CA ASN A 439 39.37 1.09 9.29
C ASN A 439 39.84 2.27 8.41
N LYS A 440 41.06 2.20 7.88
CA LYS A 440 41.57 3.17 6.91
C LYS A 440 41.03 2.82 5.51
N GLY A 441 40.62 3.81 4.72
CA GLY A 441 40.12 3.61 3.36
C GLY A 441 38.88 4.44 3.03
N ASP A 442 38.32 4.18 1.85
CA ASP A 442 37.05 4.77 1.40
C ASP A 442 35.88 4.21 2.22
N LYS A 443 35.01 5.08 2.72
CA LYS A 443 33.87 4.76 3.59
C LYS A 443 32.54 5.21 3.00
N ASN A 444 32.52 5.72 1.76
CA ASN A 444 31.33 6.34 1.19
C ASN A 444 30.18 5.33 0.98
N LEU A 445 30.45 4.12 0.47
CA LEU A 445 29.42 3.08 0.37
C LEU A 445 28.88 2.71 1.76
N ILE A 446 29.77 2.53 2.75
CA ILE A 446 29.38 2.19 4.15
C ILE A 446 28.51 3.29 4.74
N ALA A 447 28.85 4.56 4.49
CA ALA A 447 28.05 5.70 4.92
C ALA A 447 26.66 5.71 4.26
N ALA A 448 26.57 5.41 2.94
CA ALA A 448 25.29 5.32 2.25
C ALA A 448 24.40 4.20 2.82
N PHE A 449 24.98 3.03 3.10
CA PHE A 449 24.23 1.93 3.69
C PHE A 449 23.81 2.20 5.13
N ILE A 450 24.69 2.71 6.01
CA ILE A 450 24.28 3.13 7.36
C ILE A 450 23.17 4.17 7.29
N PHE A 451 23.28 5.15 6.40
CA PHE A 451 22.24 6.16 6.23
C PHE A 451 20.89 5.50 5.88
N SER A 452 20.86 4.59 4.90
CA SER A 452 19.64 3.87 4.54
C SER A 452 19.08 3.03 5.70
N VAL A 453 19.94 2.37 6.47
CA VAL A 453 19.56 1.59 7.67
C VAL A 453 18.92 2.48 8.73
N VAL A 454 19.50 3.66 8.98
CA VAL A 454 18.94 4.64 9.93
C VAL A 454 17.58 5.14 9.44
N MET A 455 17.44 5.45 8.15
CA MET A 455 16.15 5.91 7.60
C MET A 455 15.07 4.82 7.74
N VAL A 456 15.37 3.58 7.35
CA VAL A 456 14.46 2.43 7.58
C VAL A 456 14.11 2.28 9.06
N GLY A 457 15.06 2.51 9.96
CA GLY A 457 14.85 2.39 11.40
C GLY A 457 13.90 3.43 11.99
N ILE A 458 13.96 4.69 11.52
CA ILE A 458 13.23 5.81 12.16
C ILE A 458 11.93 6.19 11.44
N PHE A 459 11.82 5.97 10.13
CA PHE A 459 10.69 6.44 9.32
C PHE A 459 9.43 5.58 9.41
N TYR A 460 9.43 4.55 10.24
CA TYR A 460 8.19 3.93 10.69
C TYR A 460 7.46 4.79 11.76
N GLY A 461 8.22 5.60 12.52
CA GLY A 461 7.69 6.44 13.61
C GLY A 461 6.55 7.40 13.24
N PRO A 462 6.52 8.03 12.05
CA PRO A 462 5.40 8.86 11.59
C PRO A 462 4.02 8.19 11.65
N GLY A 463 3.95 6.86 11.55
CA GLY A 463 2.69 6.11 11.71
C GLY A 463 2.04 6.25 13.09
N LEU A 464 2.75 6.83 14.07
CA LEU A 464 2.26 7.06 15.43
C LEU A 464 1.65 8.46 15.64
N PHE A 465 1.67 9.34 14.64
CA PHE A 465 1.26 10.74 14.78
C PHE A 465 -0.25 11.01 14.60
N TYR A 466 -1.07 9.97 14.53
CA TYR A 466 -2.53 10.06 14.61
C TYR A 466 -3.07 9.21 15.77
N GLY A 467 -4.18 9.64 16.36
CA GLY A 467 -4.94 8.90 17.38
C GLY A 467 -6.25 8.34 16.82
N GLU A 468 -7.01 7.66 17.66
CA GLU A 468 -8.30 7.03 17.30
C GLU A 468 -9.32 8.00 16.68
N HIS A 469 -9.44 9.20 17.25
CA HIS A 469 -10.37 10.25 16.81
C HIS A 469 -9.69 11.38 16.02
N SER A 470 -8.52 11.14 15.43
CA SER A 470 -7.92 12.10 14.50
C SER A 470 -8.78 12.26 13.24
N HIS A 471 -8.69 13.44 12.63
CA HIS A 471 -9.37 13.71 11.37
C HIS A 471 -8.89 12.75 10.27
N LEU A 472 -9.81 12.25 9.44
CA LEU A 472 -9.51 11.26 8.39
C LEU A 472 -8.39 11.71 7.45
N ALA A 473 -8.44 12.93 6.92
CA ALA A 473 -7.36 13.50 6.06
C ALA A 473 -5.97 13.51 6.74
N ILE A 474 -5.92 13.72 8.06
CA ILE A 474 -4.66 13.74 8.82
C ILE A 474 -4.13 12.31 9.01
N MET A 475 -5.03 11.36 9.30
CA MET A 475 -4.68 9.94 9.37
C MET A 475 -4.16 9.44 8.02
N GLU A 476 -4.84 9.78 6.93
CA GLU A 476 -4.41 9.46 5.56
C GLU A 476 -3.01 10.02 5.29
N TYR A 477 -2.76 11.30 5.58
CA TYR A 477 -1.44 11.91 5.43
C TYR A 477 -0.34 11.12 6.14
N TRP A 478 -0.47 10.85 7.46
CA TRP A 478 0.55 10.11 8.20
C TRP A 478 0.64 8.62 7.86
N ARG A 479 -0.46 8.01 7.43
CA ARG A 479 -0.50 6.63 6.96
C ARG A 479 0.37 6.45 5.72
N TRP A 480 0.29 7.37 4.75
CA TRP A 480 1.10 7.31 3.53
C TRP A 480 2.59 7.64 3.75
N TRP A 481 2.97 8.28 4.86
CA TRP A 481 4.39 8.34 5.26
C TRP A 481 4.99 6.96 5.55
N VAL A 482 4.19 6.03 6.08
CA VAL A 482 4.69 4.67 6.36
C VAL A 482 4.56 3.78 5.13
N ILE A 483 3.49 3.92 4.35
CA ILE A 483 3.26 3.05 3.19
C ILE A 483 4.10 3.51 1.99
N HIS A 484 3.90 4.73 1.50
CA HIS A 484 4.64 5.26 0.35
C HIS A 484 6.09 5.52 0.74
N LEU A 485 6.32 6.37 1.73
CA LEU A 485 7.68 6.84 1.96
C LEU A 485 8.58 5.78 2.65
N TRP A 486 8.07 5.03 3.63
CA TRP A 486 8.87 4.00 4.32
C TRP A 486 8.96 2.68 3.55
N VAL A 487 7.84 2.07 3.12
CA VAL A 487 7.89 0.83 2.33
C VAL A 487 8.40 1.10 0.92
N GLU A 488 7.84 2.04 0.17
CA GLU A 488 8.27 2.22 -1.22
C GLU A 488 9.63 2.95 -1.30
N GLY A 489 9.72 4.14 -0.72
CA GLY A 489 10.92 4.98 -0.79
C GLY A 489 12.15 4.40 -0.07
N PHE A 490 12.06 4.21 1.25
CA PHE A 490 13.26 3.84 2.03
C PHE A 490 13.69 2.38 1.89
N PHE A 491 12.78 1.43 1.63
CA PHE A 491 13.21 0.06 1.33
C PHE A 491 13.90 -0.04 -0.03
N GLU A 492 13.51 0.77 -1.02
CA GLU A 492 14.21 0.81 -2.30
C GLU A 492 15.63 1.35 -2.15
N VAL A 493 15.83 2.44 -1.38
CA VAL A 493 17.17 2.96 -1.07
C VAL A 493 18.01 1.95 -0.27
N PHE A 494 17.41 1.31 0.74
CA PHE A 494 18.08 0.28 1.54
C PHE A 494 18.47 -0.93 0.69
N SER A 495 17.57 -1.46 -0.12
CA SER A 495 17.85 -2.62 -0.96
C SER A 495 18.86 -2.33 -2.06
N THR A 496 18.80 -1.15 -2.68
CA THR A 496 19.79 -0.70 -3.67
C THR A 496 21.19 -0.61 -3.06
N THR A 497 21.32 0.03 -1.89
CA THR A 497 22.61 0.14 -1.18
C THR A 497 23.11 -1.22 -0.70
N LEU A 498 22.21 -2.08 -0.22
CA LEU A 498 22.50 -3.46 0.19
C LEU A 498 23.01 -4.31 -0.97
N MET A 499 22.35 -4.25 -2.12
CA MET A 499 22.74 -4.96 -3.34
C MET A 499 24.09 -4.48 -3.89
N ALA A 500 24.30 -3.16 -3.93
CA ALA A 500 25.59 -2.59 -4.29
C ALA A 500 26.70 -3.12 -3.35
N PHE A 501 26.43 -3.21 -2.05
CA PHE A 501 27.35 -3.80 -1.09
C PHE A 501 27.69 -5.26 -1.36
N ILE A 502 26.67 -6.08 -1.64
CA ILE A 502 26.85 -7.49 -1.95
C ILE A 502 27.72 -7.65 -3.21
N PHE A 503 27.41 -6.95 -4.30
CA PHE A 503 28.17 -7.07 -5.54
C PHE A 503 29.60 -6.54 -5.45
N VAL A 504 29.83 -5.48 -4.68
CA VAL A 504 31.19 -4.99 -4.39
C VAL A 504 31.96 -6.01 -3.54
N THR A 505 31.31 -6.61 -2.54
CA THR A 505 31.95 -7.65 -1.68
C THR A 505 32.28 -8.92 -2.46
N LEU A 506 31.45 -9.27 -3.46
CA LEU A 506 31.69 -10.38 -4.37
C LEU A 506 32.76 -10.09 -5.44
N GLY A 507 33.25 -8.85 -5.55
CA GLY A 507 34.23 -8.44 -6.55
C GLY A 507 33.66 -8.35 -7.98
N LEU A 508 32.33 -8.24 -8.11
CA LEU A 508 31.64 -8.15 -9.41
C LEU A 508 31.46 -6.71 -9.89
N VAL A 509 31.55 -5.76 -8.98
CA VAL A 509 31.42 -4.31 -9.23
C VAL A 509 32.50 -3.59 -8.45
N SER A 510 33.09 -2.54 -9.04
CA SER A 510 34.14 -1.79 -8.37
C SER A 510 33.52 -1.01 -7.21
N TYR A 511 34.29 -0.79 -6.14
CA TYR A 511 33.80 0.00 -5.00
C TYR A 511 33.31 1.39 -5.46
N ARG A 512 33.99 1.99 -6.44
CA ARG A 512 33.63 3.27 -7.03
C ARG A 512 32.30 3.24 -7.76
N ALA A 513 32.12 2.28 -8.69
CA ALA A 513 30.89 2.13 -9.45
C ALA A 513 29.70 1.83 -8.52
N GLY A 514 29.87 0.89 -7.58
CA GLY A 514 28.85 0.56 -6.59
C GLY A 514 28.47 1.74 -5.70
N THR A 515 29.44 2.57 -5.30
CA THR A 515 29.19 3.80 -4.53
C THR A 515 28.41 4.85 -5.34
N ILE A 516 28.83 5.11 -6.58
CA ILE A 516 28.16 6.09 -7.44
C ILE A 516 26.73 5.65 -7.74
N ALA A 517 26.53 4.38 -8.11
CA ALA A 517 25.22 3.81 -8.39
C ALA A 517 24.31 3.92 -7.15
N ALA A 518 24.78 3.45 -5.99
CA ALA A 518 23.97 3.47 -4.77
C ALA A 518 23.54 4.88 -4.34
N ILE A 519 24.45 5.87 -4.38
CA ILE A 519 24.14 7.25 -3.98
C ILE A 519 23.27 7.95 -5.04
N SER A 520 23.57 7.75 -6.33
CA SER A 520 22.84 8.45 -7.40
C SER A 520 21.44 7.88 -7.60
N SER A 521 21.28 6.56 -7.62
CA SER A 521 19.96 5.94 -7.69
C SER A 521 19.12 6.30 -6.48
N GLY A 522 19.70 6.26 -5.27
CA GLY A 522 19.00 6.72 -4.06
C GLY A 522 18.56 8.17 -4.14
N ALA A 523 19.37 9.08 -4.72
CA ALA A 523 18.95 10.46 -4.95
C ALA A 523 17.78 10.56 -5.92
N ILE A 524 17.82 9.85 -7.05
CA ILE A 524 16.79 9.90 -8.09
C ILE A 524 15.45 9.36 -7.55
N TYR A 525 15.46 8.23 -6.83
CA TYR A 525 14.26 7.70 -6.20
C TYR A 525 13.66 8.70 -5.19
N LEU A 526 14.49 9.34 -4.35
CA LEU A 526 14.01 10.27 -3.33
C LEU A 526 13.53 11.62 -3.90
N ILE A 527 13.97 12.03 -5.10
CA ILE A 527 13.46 13.23 -5.78
C ILE A 527 11.97 13.09 -6.03
N GLY A 528 11.54 11.98 -6.63
CA GLY A 528 10.13 11.69 -6.85
C GLY A 528 9.43 11.22 -5.58
N GLY A 529 10.03 10.24 -4.89
CA GLY A 529 9.45 9.49 -3.77
C GLY A 529 8.98 10.34 -2.59
N ILE A 530 9.76 11.36 -2.18
CA ILE A 530 9.42 12.12 -0.98
C ILE A 530 8.14 12.95 -1.21
N PRO A 531 8.08 13.88 -2.19
CA PRO A 531 6.89 14.68 -2.42
C PRO A 531 5.80 13.91 -3.19
N GLY A 532 6.17 12.84 -3.91
CA GLY A 532 5.24 11.96 -4.63
C GLY A 532 4.28 11.21 -3.72
N THR A 533 4.57 11.11 -2.41
CA THR A 533 3.62 10.66 -1.36
C THR A 533 2.22 11.27 -1.51
N PHE A 534 2.13 12.51 -2.02
CA PHE A 534 0.87 13.21 -2.22
C PHE A 534 -0.05 12.64 -3.30
N HIS A 535 0.39 11.73 -4.18
CA HIS A 535 -0.52 11.08 -5.14
C HIS A 535 -1.59 10.22 -4.50
N HIS A 536 -1.38 9.80 -3.24
CA HIS A 536 -2.39 9.07 -2.48
C HIS A 536 -3.41 10.01 -1.82
N LEU A 537 -3.17 11.32 -1.80
CA LEU A 537 -4.02 12.26 -1.07
C LEU A 537 -4.96 13.05 -1.97
N TYR A 538 -4.91 12.90 -3.29
CA TYR A 538 -5.61 13.78 -4.25
C TYR A 538 -7.07 14.03 -3.89
N PHE A 539 -7.76 13.01 -3.41
CA PHE A 539 -9.20 13.03 -3.18
C PHE A 539 -9.58 12.83 -1.71
N THR A 540 -8.63 12.96 -0.78
CA THR A 540 -8.86 12.72 0.66
C THR A 540 -8.92 14.01 1.49
N GLY A 541 -9.48 15.08 0.92
CA GLY A 541 -9.70 16.34 1.65
C GLY A 541 -8.57 17.38 1.54
N VAL A 542 -7.70 17.28 0.53
CA VAL A 542 -6.55 18.18 0.33
C VAL A 542 -6.81 19.26 -0.72
N THR A 543 -5.92 20.25 -0.81
CA THR A 543 -6.00 21.34 -1.79
C THR A 543 -5.40 20.98 -3.15
N SER A 544 -5.70 21.77 -4.17
CA SER A 544 -5.16 21.62 -5.53
C SER A 544 -3.62 21.73 -5.58
N THR A 545 -2.99 22.45 -4.64
CA THR A 545 -1.52 22.53 -4.53
C THR A 545 -0.90 21.18 -4.20
N ILE A 546 -1.56 20.38 -3.36
CA ILE A 546 -1.12 19.03 -3.02
C ILE A 546 -1.29 18.10 -4.23
N VAL A 547 -2.40 18.22 -4.96
CA VAL A 547 -2.63 17.48 -6.22
C VAL A 547 -1.53 17.79 -7.24
N ALA A 548 -1.22 19.07 -7.44
CA ALA A 548 -0.16 19.52 -8.34
C ALA A 548 1.21 18.95 -8.00
N THR A 549 1.56 18.98 -6.72
CA THR A 549 2.85 18.50 -6.21
C THR A 549 2.95 16.99 -6.35
N GLY A 550 1.93 16.26 -5.89
CA GLY A 550 1.89 14.81 -6.02
C GLY A 550 2.04 14.38 -7.47
N ALA A 551 1.24 14.95 -8.39
CA ALA A 551 1.29 14.60 -9.82
C ALA A 551 2.65 14.85 -10.47
N SER A 552 3.28 15.97 -10.12
CA SER A 552 4.56 16.36 -10.72
C SER A 552 5.71 15.48 -10.23
N PHE A 553 5.78 15.21 -8.93
CA PHE A 553 6.88 14.46 -8.33
C PHE A 553 6.72 12.94 -8.47
N SER A 554 5.50 12.40 -8.39
CA SER A 554 5.27 10.98 -8.61
C SER A 554 5.58 10.55 -10.05
N ALA A 555 5.36 11.43 -11.03
CA ALA A 555 5.80 11.19 -12.40
C ALA A 555 7.33 11.01 -12.51
N LEU A 556 8.11 11.67 -11.65
CA LEU A 556 9.57 11.49 -11.60
C LEU A 556 9.99 10.15 -10.98
N GLU A 557 9.12 9.48 -10.21
CA GLU A 557 9.40 8.14 -9.64
C GLU A 557 9.51 7.08 -10.75
N VAL A 558 8.78 7.26 -11.85
CA VAL A 558 8.79 6.31 -12.99
C VAL A 558 10.04 6.49 -13.87
N VAL A 559 10.66 7.67 -13.84
CA VAL A 559 11.84 8.01 -14.66
C VAL A 559 13.01 7.03 -14.47
N PRO A 560 13.49 6.70 -13.25
CA PRO A 560 14.58 5.73 -13.10
C PRO A 560 14.20 4.32 -13.60
N LEU A 561 12.90 3.97 -13.59
CA LEU A 561 12.43 2.61 -13.84
C LEU A 561 12.68 2.17 -15.31
N VAL A 562 12.77 3.12 -16.25
CA VAL A 562 13.06 2.80 -17.66
C VAL A 562 14.47 2.24 -17.86
N LEU A 563 15.39 2.48 -16.93
CA LEU A 563 16.76 1.97 -16.98
C LEU A 563 16.89 0.55 -16.39
N LEU A 564 15.84 -0.01 -15.79
CA LEU A 564 15.92 -1.31 -15.11
C LEU A 564 16.12 -2.49 -16.08
N GLY A 565 15.70 -2.36 -17.34
CA GLY A 565 16.02 -3.36 -18.36
C GLY A 565 17.53 -3.51 -18.58
N TYR A 566 18.28 -2.41 -18.45
CA TYR A 566 19.73 -2.42 -18.52
C TYR A 566 20.35 -3.11 -17.28
N GLU A 567 19.86 -2.79 -16.09
CA GLU A 567 20.29 -3.42 -14.84
C GLU A 567 20.03 -4.94 -14.83
N ALA A 568 18.85 -5.37 -15.31
CA ALA A 568 18.51 -6.78 -15.46
C ALA A 568 19.53 -7.53 -16.34
N PHE A 569 19.93 -6.92 -17.46
CA PHE A 569 20.92 -7.47 -18.37
C PHE A 569 22.32 -7.55 -17.74
N GLU A 570 22.73 -6.53 -16.98
CA GLU A 570 24.00 -6.59 -16.25
C GLU A 570 24.01 -7.69 -15.19
N ASN A 571 22.92 -7.84 -14.42
CA ASN A 571 22.80 -8.88 -13.41
C ASN A 571 22.87 -10.28 -14.05
N TYR A 572 22.24 -10.47 -15.21
CA TYR A 572 22.36 -11.70 -16.00
C TYR A 572 23.79 -11.93 -16.51
N THR A 573 24.46 -10.88 -16.98
CA THR A 573 25.85 -10.96 -17.46
C THR A 573 26.80 -11.34 -16.32
N ARG A 574 26.63 -10.72 -15.14
CA ARG A 574 27.42 -11.02 -13.93
C ARG A 574 27.28 -12.47 -13.48
N LEU A 575 26.12 -13.10 -13.65
CA LEU A 575 25.93 -14.52 -13.35
C LEU A 575 26.91 -15.43 -14.11
N HIS A 576 27.35 -15.02 -15.30
CA HIS A 576 28.24 -15.80 -16.17
C HIS A 576 29.71 -15.35 -16.06
N SER A 577 30.02 -14.43 -15.14
CA SER A 577 31.34 -13.81 -15.05
C SER A 577 32.39 -14.65 -14.31
N ALA A 578 31.96 -15.61 -13.46
CA ALA A 578 32.87 -16.48 -12.73
C ALA A 578 32.28 -17.90 -12.55
N PRO A 579 33.09 -18.97 -12.53
CA PRO A 579 32.60 -20.35 -12.40
C PRO A 579 31.75 -20.58 -11.14
N TRP A 580 32.06 -19.94 -10.02
CA TRP A 580 31.35 -20.14 -8.75
C TRP A 580 29.99 -19.44 -8.68
N MET A 581 29.68 -18.51 -9.61
CA MET A 581 28.41 -17.78 -9.65
C MET A 581 27.20 -18.67 -9.91
N HIS A 582 27.39 -19.86 -10.48
CA HIS A 582 26.30 -20.83 -10.65
C HIS A 582 25.59 -21.17 -9.32
N ARG A 583 26.31 -21.09 -8.19
CA ARG A 583 25.77 -21.30 -6.83
C ARG A 583 24.78 -20.22 -6.41
N LEU A 584 24.86 -19.03 -7.01
CA LEU A 584 24.02 -17.86 -6.77
C LEU A 584 22.97 -17.64 -7.87
N LYS A 585 22.79 -18.61 -8.78
CA LYS A 585 21.83 -18.54 -9.88
C LYS A 585 20.44 -18.08 -9.45
N TRP A 586 19.82 -18.77 -8.48
CA TRP A 586 18.43 -18.49 -8.09
C TRP A 586 18.23 -17.13 -7.40
N PRO A 587 19.09 -16.71 -6.45
CA PRO A 587 19.07 -15.33 -5.97
C PRO A 587 19.15 -14.29 -7.08
N VAL A 588 20.08 -14.46 -8.03
CA VAL A 588 20.24 -13.52 -9.15
C VAL A 588 19.02 -13.52 -10.09
N TYR A 589 18.42 -14.68 -10.35
CA TYR A 589 17.17 -14.75 -11.12
C TYR A 589 16.02 -14.01 -10.44
N CYS A 590 15.91 -14.09 -9.11
CA CYS A 590 14.95 -13.26 -8.36
C CYS A 590 15.23 -11.78 -8.58
N PHE A 591 16.49 -11.31 -8.48
CA PHE A 591 16.83 -9.90 -8.74
C PHE A 591 16.56 -9.45 -10.18
N ILE A 592 16.68 -10.35 -11.16
CA ILE A 592 16.26 -10.07 -12.55
C ILE A 592 14.74 -9.90 -12.63
N ALA A 593 13.97 -10.75 -11.94
CA ALA A 593 12.52 -10.61 -11.86
C ALA A 593 12.10 -9.30 -11.17
N VAL A 594 12.82 -8.87 -10.13
CA VAL A 594 12.64 -7.56 -9.48
C VAL A 594 12.72 -6.44 -10.51
N SER A 595 13.79 -6.38 -11.32
CA SER A 595 13.95 -5.35 -12.34
C SER A 595 12.82 -5.36 -13.39
N PHE A 596 12.35 -6.54 -13.79
CA PHE A 596 11.21 -6.67 -14.72
C PHE A 596 9.90 -6.14 -14.11
N TRP A 597 9.56 -6.59 -12.91
CA TRP A 597 8.32 -6.21 -12.25
C TRP A 597 8.34 -4.78 -11.71
N ASN A 598 9.51 -4.22 -11.45
CA ASN A 598 9.62 -2.81 -11.08
C ASN A 598 9.28 -1.92 -12.30
N LEU A 599 9.78 -2.25 -13.49
CA LEU A 599 9.34 -1.58 -14.73
C LEU A 599 7.84 -1.78 -15.03
N VAL A 600 7.35 -3.03 -14.99
CA VAL A 600 5.98 -3.35 -15.40
C VAL A 600 4.96 -3.00 -14.32
N GLY A 601 5.18 -3.43 -13.09
CA GLY A 601 4.29 -3.26 -11.96
C GLY A 601 4.30 -1.85 -11.39
N ALA A 602 5.47 -1.35 -10.97
CA ALA A 602 5.58 0.00 -10.42
C ALA A 602 5.58 1.08 -11.51
N GLY A 603 6.28 0.86 -12.63
CA GLY A 603 6.32 1.82 -13.74
C GLY A 603 5.04 1.88 -14.55
N ILE A 604 4.72 0.84 -15.33
CA ILE A 604 3.59 0.87 -16.27
C ILE A 604 2.25 0.90 -15.53
N PHE A 605 2.00 -0.07 -14.65
CA PHE A 605 0.73 -0.12 -13.92
C PHE A 605 0.62 0.93 -12.81
N GLY A 606 1.72 1.41 -12.24
CA GLY A 606 1.69 2.57 -11.34
C GLY A 606 1.35 3.85 -12.08
N PHE A 607 1.99 4.13 -13.22
CA PHE A 607 1.69 5.36 -13.97
C PHE A 607 0.28 5.37 -14.58
N LEU A 608 -0.27 4.19 -14.93
CA LEU A 608 -1.68 4.03 -15.34
C LEU A 608 -2.64 4.69 -14.34
N ILE A 609 -2.37 4.54 -13.04
CA ILE A 609 -3.20 5.04 -11.94
C ILE A 609 -2.67 6.32 -11.30
N ASN A 610 -1.61 6.92 -11.84
CA ASN A 610 -0.94 8.05 -11.20
C ASN A 610 -1.54 9.41 -11.55
N MET A 611 -1.93 9.63 -12.82
CA MET A 611 -2.40 10.94 -13.26
C MET A 611 -3.67 11.34 -12.51
N PRO A 612 -3.82 12.57 -11.95
CA PRO A 612 -5.03 12.97 -11.23
C PRO A 612 -6.32 12.72 -12.01
N VAL A 613 -6.35 12.99 -13.32
CA VAL A 613 -7.52 12.73 -14.17
C VAL A 613 -7.82 11.24 -14.34
N SER A 614 -6.79 10.39 -14.38
CA SER A 614 -6.95 8.94 -14.45
C SER A 614 -7.46 8.43 -13.11
N LEU A 615 -6.75 8.78 -12.03
CA LEU A 615 -7.05 8.36 -10.67
C LEU A 615 -8.45 8.80 -10.22
N PHE A 616 -8.94 9.96 -10.67
CA PHE A 616 -10.29 10.43 -10.37
C PHE A 616 -11.37 9.37 -10.67
N TYR A 617 -11.24 8.65 -11.78
CA TYR A 617 -12.21 7.63 -12.18
C TYR A 617 -11.87 6.22 -11.68
N ILE A 618 -10.61 5.95 -11.31
CA ILE A 618 -10.15 4.59 -11.04
C ILE A 618 -9.63 4.36 -9.63
N GLN A 619 -9.60 5.39 -8.78
CA GLN A 619 -9.35 5.24 -7.34
C GLN A 619 -10.39 4.30 -6.73
N GLY A 620 -9.90 3.27 -6.04
CA GLY A 620 -10.76 2.24 -5.45
C GLY A 620 -11.23 1.17 -6.42
N LEU A 621 -10.65 1.03 -7.62
CA LEU A 621 -10.98 -0.04 -8.56
C LEU A 621 -9.92 -1.15 -8.59
N ASN A 622 -10.22 -2.27 -9.27
CA ASN A 622 -9.30 -3.41 -9.38
C ASN A 622 -7.98 -3.08 -10.11
N THR A 623 -7.87 -1.95 -10.82
CA THR A 623 -6.60 -1.45 -11.36
C THR A 623 -5.58 -1.14 -10.26
N THR A 624 -6.02 -0.70 -9.09
CA THR A 624 -5.16 -0.54 -7.91
C THR A 624 -4.65 -1.89 -7.43
N ALA A 625 -5.49 -2.93 -7.43
CA ALA A 625 -5.07 -4.29 -7.09
C ALA A 625 -4.05 -4.86 -8.09
N VAL A 626 -4.18 -4.54 -9.39
CA VAL A 626 -3.18 -4.91 -10.42
C VAL A 626 -1.82 -4.33 -10.07
N HIS A 627 -1.74 -3.01 -9.84
CA HIS A 627 -0.50 -2.35 -9.45
C HIS A 627 0.03 -2.92 -8.12
N ALA A 628 -0.81 -3.00 -7.09
CA ALA A 628 -0.40 -3.48 -5.76
C ALA A 628 0.24 -4.86 -5.79
N HIS A 629 -0.35 -5.85 -6.48
CA HIS A 629 0.24 -7.19 -6.54
C HIS A 629 1.52 -7.22 -7.39
N THR A 630 1.53 -6.53 -8.53
CA THR A 630 2.69 -6.53 -9.43
C THR A 630 3.87 -5.72 -8.90
N ALA A 631 3.63 -4.68 -8.11
CA ALA A 631 4.64 -3.88 -7.45
C ALA A 631 5.09 -4.52 -6.12
N LEU A 632 4.17 -4.79 -5.19
CA LEU A 632 4.54 -5.30 -3.85
C LEU A 632 5.18 -6.68 -3.93
N PHE A 633 4.53 -7.65 -4.57
CA PHE A 633 5.11 -8.99 -4.70
C PHE A 633 6.18 -9.04 -5.80
N GLY A 634 5.90 -8.45 -6.97
CA GLY A 634 6.83 -8.49 -8.11
C GLY A 634 8.18 -7.82 -7.82
N VAL A 635 8.20 -6.74 -7.03
CA VAL A 635 9.43 -6.05 -6.63
C VAL A 635 9.89 -6.55 -5.26
N TYR A 636 9.20 -6.17 -4.18
CA TYR A 636 9.68 -6.45 -2.81
C TYR A 636 9.55 -7.93 -2.43
N GLY A 637 8.58 -8.64 -2.99
CA GLY A 637 8.44 -10.09 -2.80
C GLY A 637 9.60 -10.86 -3.43
N PHE A 638 9.87 -10.70 -4.72
CA PHE A 638 11.03 -11.35 -5.37
C PHE A 638 12.36 -10.91 -4.76
N LEU A 639 12.50 -9.64 -4.37
CA LEU A 639 13.69 -9.14 -3.69
C LEU A 639 13.93 -9.86 -2.35
N SER A 640 12.87 -10.00 -1.55
CA SER A 640 12.89 -10.75 -0.29
C SER A 640 13.25 -12.22 -0.51
N LEU A 641 12.66 -12.87 -1.51
CA LEU A 641 13.01 -14.25 -1.87
C LEU A 641 14.48 -14.37 -2.31
N GLY A 642 14.97 -13.40 -3.10
CA GLY A 642 16.37 -13.29 -3.50
C GLY A 642 17.31 -13.25 -2.30
N PHE A 643 17.01 -12.39 -1.30
CA PHE A 643 17.78 -12.34 -0.06
C PHE A 643 17.68 -13.62 0.75
N VAL A 644 16.50 -14.21 0.90
CA VAL A 644 16.32 -15.47 1.64
C VAL A 644 17.22 -16.57 1.06
N PHE A 645 17.20 -16.76 -0.26
CA PHE A 645 18.01 -17.79 -0.89
C PHE A 645 19.50 -17.44 -0.95
N LEU A 646 19.87 -16.16 -0.98
CA LEU A 646 21.25 -15.71 -0.84
C LEU A 646 21.80 -16.07 0.54
N ILE A 647 21.07 -15.70 1.60
CA ILE A 647 21.45 -16.01 2.99
C ILE A 647 21.49 -17.54 3.19
N ALA A 648 20.49 -18.26 2.70
CA ALA A 648 20.42 -19.72 2.76
C ALA A 648 21.68 -20.39 2.16
N ARG A 649 22.13 -19.88 0.99
CA ARG A 649 23.31 -20.39 0.29
C ARG A 649 24.57 -20.30 1.16
N TYR A 650 24.72 -19.21 1.90
CA TYR A 650 25.91 -18.96 2.72
C TYR A 650 25.83 -19.61 4.10
N ILE A 651 24.65 -19.74 4.72
CA ILE A 651 24.52 -20.42 6.02
C ILE A 651 24.73 -21.93 5.88
N ARG A 652 24.27 -22.50 4.77
CA ARG A 652 24.32 -23.94 4.47
C ARG A 652 25.04 -24.18 3.13
N PRO A 653 26.35 -23.90 3.01
CA PRO A 653 27.10 -24.03 1.76
C PRO A 653 27.18 -25.46 1.21
N GLU A 654 26.89 -26.46 2.03
CA GLU A 654 26.90 -27.89 1.71
C GLU A 654 25.65 -28.38 0.95
N VAL A 655 24.51 -27.67 1.06
CA VAL A 655 23.25 -28.12 0.46
C VAL A 655 23.03 -27.45 -0.90
N GLU A 656 23.15 -28.17 -2.01
CA GLU A 656 22.83 -27.60 -3.32
C GLU A 656 21.33 -27.33 -3.50
N PHE A 657 20.99 -26.26 -4.24
CA PHE A 657 19.61 -25.97 -4.59
C PHE A 657 19.18 -26.88 -5.74
N ASN A 658 18.01 -27.50 -5.61
CA ASN A 658 17.50 -28.38 -6.65
C ASN A 658 17.04 -27.55 -7.85
N ASP A 659 17.79 -27.60 -8.96
CA ASP A 659 17.54 -26.76 -10.13
C ASP A 659 16.15 -26.97 -10.73
N LYS A 660 15.64 -28.21 -10.76
CA LYS A 660 14.30 -28.51 -11.28
C LYS A 660 13.21 -27.88 -10.42
N LEU A 661 13.32 -28.04 -9.10
CA LEU A 661 12.37 -27.49 -8.13
C LEU A 661 12.36 -25.96 -8.17
N MET A 662 13.54 -25.35 -8.16
CA MET A 662 13.67 -23.90 -8.18
C MET A 662 13.23 -23.30 -9.52
N LYS A 663 13.52 -23.98 -10.65
CA LYS A 663 13.02 -23.57 -11.97
C LYS A 663 11.51 -23.58 -12.03
N PHE A 664 10.89 -24.66 -11.55
CA PHE A 664 9.44 -24.74 -11.45
C PHE A 664 8.89 -23.61 -10.58
N GLY A 665 9.43 -23.45 -9.36
CA GLY A 665 8.98 -22.42 -8.43
C GLY A 665 9.08 -21.00 -8.98
N PHE A 666 10.23 -20.66 -9.58
CA PHE A 666 10.49 -19.33 -10.11
C PHE A 666 9.52 -18.97 -11.24
N TRP A 667 9.35 -19.86 -12.21
CA TRP A 667 8.45 -19.62 -13.33
C TRP A 667 6.99 -19.69 -12.92
N ALA A 668 6.61 -20.57 -11.98
CA ALA A 668 5.26 -20.63 -11.45
C ALA A 668 4.89 -19.33 -10.70
N LEU A 669 5.79 -18.74 -9.91
CA LEU A 669 5.53 -17.45 -9.28
C LEU A 669 5.33 -16.32 -10.32
N ASN A 670 6.19 -16.25 -11.35
CA ASN A 670 6.09 -15.23 -12.39
C ASN A 670 4.83 -15.40 -13.26
N TRP A 671 4.58 -16.62 -13.74
CA TRP A 671 3.40 -16.90 -14.58
C TRP A 671 2.11 -16.84 -13.77
N GLY A 672 2.09 -17.29 -12.53
CA GLY A 672 0.93 -17.14 -11.64
C GLY A 672 0.56 -15.66 -11.46
N LEU A 673 1.54 -14.81 -11.16
CA LEU A 673 1.34 -13.36 -11.04
C LEU A 673 0.88 -12.72 -12.35
N ALA A 674 1.51 -13.06 -13.47
CA ALA A 674 1.10 -12.52 -14.78
C ALA A 674 -0.31 -12.97 -15.17
N LEU A 675 -0.65 -14.24 -14.96
CA LEU A 675 -1.94 -14.80 -15.32
C LEU A 675 -3.06 -14.22 -14.47
N MET A 676 -2.93 -14.16 -13.14
CA MET A 676 -3.99 -13.59 -12.27
C MET A 676 -4.31 -12.13 -12.64
N VAL A 677 -3.31 -11.38 -13.12
CA VAL A 677 -3.47 -10.00 -13.59
C VAL A 677 -4.16 -9.98 -14.95
N LEU A 678 -3.60 -10.66 -15.94
CA LEU A 678 -4.02 -10.53 -17.34
C LEU A 678 -5.37 -11.18 -17.65
N ILE A 679 -5.73 -12.26 -16.94
CA ILE A 679 -6.98 -12.99 -17.20
C ILE A 679 -8.14 -12.54 -16.31
N SER A 680 -7.86 -11.82 -15.22
CA SER A 680 -8.87 -11.44 -14.21
C SER A 680 -8.76 -9.97 -13.81
N LEU A 681 -7.77 -9.60 -12.99
CA LEU A 681 -7.77 -8.29 -12.31
C LEU A 681 -7.75 -7.11 -13.28
N LEU A 682 -6.94 -7.17 -14.34
CA LEU A 682 -6.84 -6.08 -15.32
C LEU A 682 -8.10 -5.96 -16.18
N PRO A 683 -8.65 -7.04 -16.80
CA PRO A 683 -9.94 -6.97 -17.47
C PRO A 683 -11.07 -6.42 -16.59
N ILE A 684 -11.20 -6.90 -15.35
CA ILE A 684 -12.19 -6.40 -14.38
C ILE A 684 -11.97 -4.91 -14.13
N GLY A 685 -10.73 -4.51 -13.84
CA GLY A 685 -10.36 -3.12 -13.60
C GLY A 685 -10.74 -2.21 -14.77
N LEU A 686 -10.45 -2.61 -16.01
CA LEU A 686 -10.80 -1.82 -17.20
C LEU A 686 -12.31 -1.71 -17.43
N ILE A 687 -13.06 -2.78 -17.20
CA ILE A 687 -14.53 -2.78 -17.29
C ILE A 687 -15.13 -1.86 -16.22
N GLN A 688 -14.62 -1.94 -14.99
CA GLN A 688 -15.00 -1.02 -13.91
C GLN A 688 -14.63 0.42 -14.25
N SER A 689 -13.44 0.68 -14.79
CA SER A 689 -13.02 2.03 -15.19
C SER A 689 -13.97 2.61 -16.23
N TRP A 690 -14.39 1.82 -17.22
CA TRP A 690 -15.36 2.25 -18.22
C TRP A 690 -16.72 2.61 -17.60
N ALA A 691 -17.23 1.79 -16.67
CA ALA A 691 -18.47 2.08 -15.96
C ALA A 691 -18.35 3.34 -15.09
N SER A 692 -17.22 3.49 -14.39
CA SER A 692 -16.92 4.66 -13.56
C SER A 692 -16.90 5.93 -14.38
N VAL A 693 -16.22 5.94 -15.54
CA VAL A 693 -16.15 7.08 -16.47
C VAL A 693 -17.52 7.43 -17.06
N THR A 694 -18.32 6.42 -17.43
CA THR A 694 -19.57 6.66 -18.18
C THR A 694 -20.78 6.96 -17.30
N GLN A 695 -20.84 6.41 -16.09
CA GLN A 695 -22.04 6.52 -15.23
C GLN A 695 -21.74 6.99 -13.80
N GLY A 696 -20.58 6.67 -13.24
CA GLY A 696 -20.22 7.05 -11.87
C GLY A 696 -19.50 5.93 -11.13
N LEU A 697 -18.72 6.31 -10.11
CA LEU A 697 -17.98 5.35 -9.29
C LEU A 697 -18.92 4.41 -8.52
N TRP A 698 -20.07 4.93 -8.07
CA TRP A 698 -21.10 4.18 -7.34
C TRP A 698 -21.51 2.92 -8.11
N LEU A 699 -21.70 3.02 -9.44
CA LEU A 699 -22.10 1.90 -10.28
C LEU A 699 -20.98 0.88 -10.39
N ALA A 700 -19.75 1.33 -10.70
CA ALA A 700 -18.59 0.45 -10.87
C ALA A 700 -18.26 -0.38 -9.61
N ARG A 701 -18.77 0.04 -8.45
CA ARG A 701 -18.62 -0.59 -7.14
C ARG A 701 -19.91 -1.22 -6.59
N SER A 702 -21.03 -1.14 -7.31
CA SER A 702 -22.33 -1.68 -6.90
C SER A 702 -22.39 -3.21 -7.04
N GLU A 703 -23.30 -3.85 -6.29
CA GLU A 703 -23.57 -5.28 -6.46
C GLU A 703 -24.12 -5.60 -7.85
N ASP A 704 -25.09 -4.82 -8.36
CA ASP A 704 -25.69 -5.04 -9.68
C ASP A 704 -24.65 -5.08 -10.81
N PHE A 705 -23.61 -4.26 -10.69
CA PHE A 705 -22.49 -4.28 -11.63
C PHE A 705 -21.58 -5.49 -11.39
N MET A 706 -21.08 -5.67 -10.16
CA MET A 706 -20.06 -6.68 -9.83
C MET A 706 -20.57 -8.12 -9.98
N GLN A 707 -21.87 -8.35 -9.82
CA GLN A 707 -22.51 -9.65 -9.93
C GLN A 707 -22.88 -10.04 -11.37
N GLN A 708 -22.58 -9.19 -12.36
CA GLN A 708 -22.79 -9.54 -13.77
C GLN A 708 -22.04 -10.84 -14.13
N PRO A 709 -22.64 -11.72 -14.97
CA PRO A 709 -22.04 -13.02 -15.31
C PRO A 709 -20.61 -12.92 -15.85
N LEU A 710 -20.29 -11.87 -16.61
CA LEU A 710 -18.95 -11.65 -17.14
C LEU A 710 -17.93 -11.40 -16.02
N LEU A 711 -18.24 -10.51 -15.07
CA LEU A 711 -17.33 -10.17 -13.97
C LEU A 711 -17.19 -11.33 -12.98
N GLN A 712 -18.27 -12.07 -12.74
CA GLN A 712 -18.23 -13.33 -11.99
C GLN A 712 -17.29 -14.36 -12.65
N ASN A 713 -17.42 -14.59 -13.96
CA ASN A 713 -16.55 -15.52 -14.69
C ASN A 713 -15.09 -15.09 -14.67
N LEU A 714 -14.80 -13.79 -14.82
CA LEU A 714 -13.43 -13.27 -14.74
C LEU A 714 -12.82 -13.49 -13.35
N ARG A 715 -13.58 -13.27 -12.27
CA ARG A 715 -13.13 -13.55 -10.89
C ARG A 715 -12.88 -15.04 -10.66
N TRP A 716 -13.72 -15.92 -11.19
CA TRP A 716 -13.48 -17.38 -11.16
C TRP A 716 -12.19 -17.77 -11.89
N LEU A 717 -11.95 -17.19 -13.09
CA LEU A 717 -10.75 -17.49 -13.88
C LEU A 717 -9.44 -17.15 -13.16
N ARG A 718 -9.47 -16.22 -12.21
CA ARG A 718 -8.33 -15.87 -11.35
C ARG A 718 -7.70 -17.10 -10.68
N MET A 719 -8.51 -18.10 -10.31
CA MET A 719 -8.08 -19.33 -9.66
C MET A 719 -6.94 -20.04 -10.41
N VAL A 720 -6.89 -19.93 -11.74
CA VAL A 720 -5.81 -20.50 -12.56
C VAL A 720 -4.46 -19.87 -12.22
N GLY A 721 -4.40 -18.54 -12.20
CA GLY A 721 -3.18 -17.80 -11.84
C GLY A 721 -2.79 -18.04 -10.38
N ASP A 722 -3.78 -17.95 -9.47
CA ASP A 722 -3.58 -18.12 -8.03
C ASP A 722 -3.04 -19.53 -7.70
N THR A 723 -3.59 -20.58 -8.31
CA THR A 723 -3.13 -21.97 -8.10
C THR A 723 -1.68 -22.16 -8.55
N ILE A 724 -1.32 -21.63 -9.72
CA ILE A 724 0.06 -21.70 -10.22
C ILE A 724 1.01 -20.96 -9.28
N MET A 725 0.62 -19.77 -8.81
CA MET A 725 1.41 -19.00 -7.84
C MET A 725 1.63 -19.76 -6.52
N ILE A 726 0.57 -20.37 -5.97
CA ILE A 726 0.63 -21.17 -4.73
C ILE A 726 1.58 -22.36 -4.92
N LEU A 727 1.49 -23.08 -6.04
CA LEU A 727 2.42 -24.19 -6.33
C LEU A 727 3.87 -23.71 -6.43
N GLY A 728 4.09 -22.52 -6.99
CA GLY A 728 5.41 -21.89 -7.06
C GLY A 728 5.98 -21.56 -5.66
N ALA A 729 5.15 -20.99 -4.80
CA ALA A 729 5.50 -20.68 -3.42
C ALA A 729 5.79 -21.95 -2.60
N LEU A 730 4.99 -23.01 -2.76
CA LEU A 730 5.23 -24.31 -2.14
C LEU A 730 6.57 -24.91 -2.56
N ALA A 731 6.97 -24.74 -3.82
CA ALA A 731 8.28 -25.19 -4.29
C ALA A 731 9.44 -24.44 -3.60
N PHE A 732 9.31 -23.12 -3.43
CA PHE A 732 10.30 -22.30 -2.73
C PHE A 732 10.36 -22.65 -1.24
N PHE A 733 9.20 -22.82 -0.60
CA PHE A 733 9.13 -23.28 0.79
C PHE A 733 9.75 -24.67 0.96
N TRP A 734 9.46 -25.60 0.06
CA TRP A 734 10.05 -26.93 0.12
C TRP A 734 11.57 -26.90 -0.05
N GLN A 735 12.10 -26.00 -0.89
CA GLN A 735 13.55 -25.81 -1.00
C GLN A 735 14.15 -25.29 0.32
N ILE A 736 13.52 -24.34 1.01
CA ILE A 736 14.06 -23.84 2.30
C ILE A 736 13.96 -24.89 3.40
N VAL A 737 12.91 -25.73 3.40
CA VAL A 737 12.79 -26.89 4.30
C VAL A 737 13.98 -27.83 4.10
N LYS A 738 14.31 -28.17 2.85
CA LYS A 738 15.51 -28.97 2.54
C LYS A 738 16.78 -28.32 3.07
N VAL A 739 16.97 -27.04 2.85
CA VAL A 739 18.18 -26.33 3.33
C VAL A 739 18.26 -26.33 4.86
N THR A 740 17.13 -26.13 5.53
CA THR A 740 17.07 -26.01 7.00
C THR A 740 17.29 -27.35 7.70
N PHE A 741 16.63 -28.41 7.24
CA PHE A 741 16.51 -29.68 7.95
C PHE A 741 17.39 -30.82 7.41
N THR A 742 18.05 -30.67 6.26
CA THR A 742 19.00 -31.69 5.79
C THR A 742 20.16 -31.83 6.78
N LYS A 743 20.41 -33.06 7.25
CA LYS A 743 21.52 -33.36 8.16
C LYS A 743 22.84 -33.07 7.46
N LYS A 744 23.79 -32.46 8.19
CA LYS A 744 25.17 -32.32 7.68
C LYS A 744 25.72 -33.73 7.43
N GLN A 745 26.13 -33.99 6.20
CA GLN A 745 26.91 -35.18 5.86
C GLN A 745 28.33 -35.05 6.39
#